data_AF-A0AAV4Z727-F1
#
_entry.id   AF-A0AAV4Z727-F1
#
_cell.length_a   1.000
_cell.length_b   1.000
_cell.length_c   1.000
_cell.angle_alpha   90.00
_cell.angle_beta   90.00
_cell.angle_gamma   90.00
#
_symmetry.space_group_name_H-M   'P 1'
#
loop_
_entity.id
_entity.type
_entity.pdbx_description
1 polymer ?
#
loop_
_entity_poly.entity_id
_entity_poly.type
_entity_poly.pdbx_seq_one_letter_code
_entity_poly.pdbx_strand_id
1 'polypeptide(L)'
;MAGFVATSILGGTLVSGSEAEAARLLTLKANQVGRYARIAMTFDSAVPVKARISGLVLLVNFGEPSTSAPEKIAGEIPDFVTMVRRDPDGTGLRIALQKPYRLNVQTAGEHVFVDLLPEDWSGLPPPLPPEIVAELVRRAQIAEAAMRAAKPVIEPKRLPLELSRLPTLTRLSLRLAPETTARFDEAGLATRLTIPGAWRIDDLAPRGRTKPAIEALSVENDGEGARLLVTPAAGYEIRTGRDEDGVTLDVFRKAAPPDAKASDIKPSAADVKAAAGDASSKPATAPVSAAQAKPAGMPAPTLPQKTVVLRPAGPGLAFPFQRQPAAALFERAGIATLVFETPETVAVPPGDPVFDLVSQPRRQGAFVSLSFKVPRERLLDLVPIGDADAPTGWELVAGENLSASETLSAIRNTEASGRIGIGIRLPHPGGATWIERGGERIGVVTGYGPKPAGIPKRQAFVDFELLPSRQGVAVLAKADDLLVRPDMDGVVIAREGGMAVSGVARPAEPALTAVSDLAIERQPWDAARSGNIGENLREQLNAVVDAPRPARGPLRLALARSMLANGLGLEALGVLQVAASEDPVMAGQRELAILTAVANAQMARYADARKALDSEYLRADPEARLWKGYLDAKAGRWPIADTAFRDTAGIIERYPDDLQSLLRSVAAEAAIETGDWATASQQITTAQARASDRSVSDRLAFLRARIDEVTGQTSAALDTYQRLSDTADRPTAAVATLRGTVLAHALGKMPVAEAIERLETLLLTWHGDEIEQRTIAGLSKLNMEAGRWRQAFAASRKADALAPGSAISRELHDSAQDLFDDLFLTEKGARMSGVEALALYFDFKDFAPIGRRGDEIVRRLADKLVELDLLDSAGELLQHQVDHRLTGPARASVAARLATIRMMDEKPLQALQVIDATYQPELPEDLRRARALIRARALSDLSRTDLALETIEAETGADVERLRADILWSGRRWREAGEAHEAMVGEAWRLRKPLDDAMRSDIIRSAIAYGLSNESLGLERLRAKFAEPMAESADARTFALLTQPNAVRSQAFREIAQRATKAETLQAFLKEYRKRYPEMSVPQPANAGGEQAEAQGGEPSPKG
;
A
#
# COMPACT_ATOMS: atom_id res chain seq x y z
N MET A 1 -75.79 -37.27 23.74
CA MET A 1 -74.40 -36.77 23.93
C MET A 1 -73.91 -36.23 22.60
N ALA A 2 -74.44 -35.08 22.16
CA ALA A 2 -74.07 -34.43 20.91
C ALA A 2 -74.69 -33.02 20.93
N GLY A 3 -73.88 -31.97 20.83
CA GLY A 3 -74.36 -30.60 20.68
C GLY A 3 -73.40 -29.88 19.73
N PHE A 4 -73.77 -29.65 18.48
CA PHE A 4 -74.72 -28.69 17.88
C PHE A 4 -74.03 -27.42 17.37
N VAL A 5 -74.11 -27.31 16.04
CA VAL A 5 -73.76 -26.24 15.11
C VAL A 5 -74.60 -24.97 15.35
N ALA A 6 -74.04 -23.77 15.14
CA ALA A 6 -74.63 -22.70 14.29
C ALA A 6 -73.89 -21.34 14.35
N THR A 7 -73.46 -20.90 13.16
CA THR A 7 -73.51 -19.54 12.56
C THR A 7 -74.11 -18.37 13.34
N SER A 8 -73.50 -17.16 13.26
CA SER A 8 -74.04 -15.94 12.57
C SER A 8 -73.42 -14.58 13.02
N ILE A 9 -72.95 -13.84 12.01
CA ILE A 9 -72.78 -12.38 11.75
C ILE A 9 -73.38 -11.35 12.75
N LEU A 10 -72.60 -10.30 13.09
CA LEU A 10 -72.87 -8.84 13.06
C LEU A 10 -71.64 -8.14 13.74
N GLY A 11 -70.92 -7.16 13.17
CA GLY A 11 -71.39 -5.86 12.68
C GLY A 11 -71.20 -4.80 13.77
N GLY A 12 -70.06 -4.10 13.81
CA GLY A 12 -69.79 -3.05 14.79
C GLY A 12 -68.55 -2.21 14.45
N THR A 13 -68.80 -1.04 13.89
CA THR A 13 -67.88 0.06 13.58
C THR A 13 -66.86 0.35 14.68
N LEU A 14 -65.57 0.34 14.35
CA LEU A 14 -64.51 0.96 15.15
C LEU A 14 -63.91 2.13 14.36
N VAL A 15 -64.16 3.33 14.86
CA VAL A 15 -63.40 4.53 14.57
C VAL A 15 -61.99 4.30 15.12
N SER A 16 -61.03 4.02 14.24
CA SER A 16 -59.61 4.00 14.61
C SER A 16 -59.05 5.42 14.54
N GLY A 17 -59.18 6.16 15.64
CA GLY A 17 -58.20 7.21 15.95
C GLY A 17 -56.93 6.52 16.40
N SER A 18 -55.84 6.65 15.65
CA SER A 18 -54.52 6.22 16.10
C SER A 18 -54.05 7.21 17.17
N GLU A 19 -54.17 6.83 18.44
CA GLU A 19 -53.29 7.40 19.47
C GLU A 19 -51.88 6.86 19.17
N ALA A 20 -50.96 7.76 18.79
CA ALA A 20 -49.55 7.44 18.71
C ALA A 20 -49.05 7.15 20.14
N GLU A 21 -48.58 5.93 20.37
CA GLU A 21 -48.01 5.50 21.65
C GLU A 21 -46.72 6.29 21.92
N ALA A 22 -46.64 6.96 23.08
CA ALA A 22 -45.52 7.83 23.45
C ALA A 22 -44.24 7.03 23.73
N ALA A 23 -43.09 7.57 23.31
CA ALA A 23 -41.78 6.93 23.44
C ALA A 23 -41.27 6.98 24.89
N ARG A 24 -40.90 5.83 25.45
CA ARG A 24 -40.46 5.68 26.85
C ARG A 24 -38.93 5.63 26.96
N LEU A 25 -38.36 6.51 27.80
CA LEU A 25 -36.97 6.39 28.23
C LEU A 25 -36.78 5.12 29.09
N LEU A 26 -36.06 4.14 28.54
CA LEU A 26 -35.82 2.83 29.15
C LEU A 26 -34.68 2.86 30.15
N THR A 27 -33.55 3.47 29.76
CA THR A 27 -32.37 3.53 30.64
C THR A 27 -31.66 4.88 30.54
N LEU A 28 -31.08 5.29 31.67
CA LEU A 28 -30.31 6.51 31.85
C LEU A 28 -29.09 6.14 32.70
N LYS A 29 -27.89 6.24 32.13
CA LYS A 29 -26.62 5.91 32.80
C LYS A 29 -25.61 7.01 32.55
N ALA A 30 -24.74 7.26 33.51
CA ALA A 30 -23.59 8.14 33.35
C ALA A 30 -22.30 7.38 33.65
N ASN A 31 -21.23 7.71 32.94
CA ASN A 31 -19.90 7.18 33.24
C ASN A 31 -18.83 8.24 32.95
N GLN A 32 -17.77 8.20 33.74
CA GLN A 32 -16.57 9.01 33.52
C GLN A 32 -15.53 8.16 32.79
N VAL A 33 -15.06 8.66 31.65
CA VAL A 33 -14.05 8.00 30.82
C VAL A 33 -12.87 8.94 30.65
N GLY A 34 -11.84 8.73 31.46
CA GLY A 34 -10.67 9.61 31.49
C GLY A 34 -11.02 11.05 31.89
N ARG A 35 -10.92 12.00 30.96
CA ARG A 35 -11.12 13.44 31.19
C ARG A 35 -12.53 13.96 30.85
N TYR A 36 -13.45 13.12 30.38
CA TYR A 36 -14.82 13.52 30.07
C TYR A 36 -15.84 12.61 30.76
N ALA A 37 -17.07 13.10 30.88
CA ALA A 37 -18.22 12.32 31.35
C ALA A 37 -19.23 12.14 30.21
N ARG A 38 -19.85 10.97 30.14
CA ARG A 38 -20.87 10.62 29.15
C ARG A 38 -22.14 10.19 29.85
N ILE A 39 -23.26 10.81 29.49
CA ILE A 39 -24.61 10.45 29.90
C ILE A 39 -25.27 9.72 28.72
N ALA A 40 -25.52 8.43 28.87
CA ALA A 40 -26.17 7.58 27.89
C ALA A 40 -27.66 7.41 28.24
N MET A 41 -28.52 7.73 27.28
CA MET A 41 -29.97 7.58 27.32
C MET A 41 -30.37 6.54 26.29
N THR A 42 -31.30 5.65 26.64
CA THR A 42 -31.86 4.66 25.72
C THR A 42 -33.37 4.73 25.78
N PHE A 43 -34.00 4.92 24.63
CA PHE A 43 -35.44 4.97 24.44
C PHE A 43 -35.93 3.65 23.82
N ASP A 44 -37.24 3.43 23.81
CA ASP A 44 -37.88 2.31 23.11
C ASP A 44 -38.09 2.56 21.60
N SER A 45 -37.97 3.82 21.18
CA SER A 45 -38.01 4.29 19.80
C SER A 45 -37.12 5.52 19.63
N ALA A 46 -36.82 5.93 18.39
CA ALA A 46 -35.95 7.08 18.15
C ALA A 46 -36.65 8.40 18.55
N VAL A 47 -36.09 9.12 19.52
CA VAL A 47 -36.65 10.37 20.06
C VAL A 47 -35.67 11.54 19.83
N PRO A 48 -36.12 12.69 19.30
CA PRO A 48 -35.28 13.87 19.17
C PRO A 48 -35.00 14.48 20.55
N VAL A 49 -33.76 14.38 21.02
CA VAL A 49 -33.32 14.98 22.28
C VAL A 49 -32.54 16.26 22.02
N LYS A 50 -32.96 17.36 22.66
CA LYS A 50 -32.27 18.65 22.62
C LYS A 50 -31.59 18.92 23.95
N ALA A 51 -30.27 19.10 23.93
CA ALA A 51 -29.51 19.46 25.12
C ALA A 51 -28.81 20.81 24.93
N ARG A 52 -28.83 21.66 25.97
CA ARG A 52 -28.18 22.97 25.98
C ARG A 52 -27.64 23.32 27.35
N ILE A 53 -26.50 23.99 27.40
CA ILE A 53 -25.94 24.54 28.64
C ILE A 53 -26.32 26.02 28.75
N SER A 54 -26.84 26.42 29.92
CA SER A 54 -27.13 27.81 30.28
C SER A 54 -26.48 28.10 31.63
N GLY A 55 -25.31 28.74 31.61
CA GLY A 55 -24.48 28.91 32.80
C GLY A 55 -23.90 27.57 33.29
N LEU A 56 -24.12 27.23 34.56
CA LEU A 56 -23.74 25.94 35.15
C LEU A 56 -24.88 24.92 35.16
N VAL A 57 -25.89 25.09 34.31
CA VAL A 57 -27.02 24.16 34.22
C VAL A 57 -27.13 23.62 32.80
N LEU A 58 -27.05 22.30 32.66
CA LEU A 58 -27.39 21.56 31.46
C LEU A 58 -28.89 21.25 31.47
N LEU A 59 -29.61 21.73 30.46
CA LEU A 59 -31.00 21.40 30.20
C LEU A 59 -31.05 20.35 29.08
N VAL A 60 -31.69 19.22 29.35
CA VAL A 60 -31.94 18.17 28.37
C VAL A 60 -33.45 18.01 28.21
N ASN A 61 -33.98 18.13 27.00
CA ASN A 61 -35.41 18.04 26.70
C ASN A 61 -35.64 16.94 25.67
N PHE A 62 -36.63 16.06 25.92
CA PHE A 62 -36.93 14.89 25.10
C PHE A 62 -38.31 14.98 24.42
N GLY A 63 -39.06 16.07 24.60
CA GLY A 63 -40.36 16.29 23.93
C GLY A 63 -41.54 15.50 24.52
N GLU A 64 -41.31 14.39 25.21
CA GLU A 64 -42.36 13.53 25.79
C GLU A 64 -42.08 13.12 27.25
N PRO A 65 -43.13 12.80 28.07
CA PRO A 65 -42.96 12.56 29.51
C PRO A 65 -42.31 11.19 29.81
N SER A 66 -41.15 11.17 30.47
CA SER A 66 -40.38 9.91 30.68
C SER A 66 -40.23 9.44 32.14
N THR A 67 -40.54 8.18 32.49
CA THR A 67 -40.66 7.74 33.90
C THR A 67 -39.36 7.34 34.63
N SER A 68 -38.17 7.59 34.08
CA SER A 68 -36.90 7.11 34.66
C SER A 68 -36.45 7.93 35.90
N ALA A 69 -35.78 7.30 36.87
CA ALA A 69 -35.25 7.95 38.08
C ALA A 69 -33.90 8.66 37.82
N PRO A 70 -33.83 10.01 37.83
CA PRO A 70 -32.64 10.74 37.40
C PRO A 70 -31.61 10.99 38.51
N GLU A 71 -31.93 10.65 39.77
CA GLU A 71 -31.06 10.99 40.92
C GLU A 71 -29.71 10.24 40.93
N LYS A 72 -29.57 9.15 40.16
CA LYS A 72 -28.33 8.33 40.13
C LYS A 72 -27.17 9.00 39.39
N ILE A 73 -27.42 9.91 38.45
CA ILE A 73 -26.37 10.54 37.62
C ILE A 73 -25.36 11.30 38.48
N ALA A 74 -25.83 12.07 39.47
CA ALA A 74 -24.94 12.84 40.33
C ALA A 74 -23.99 11.96 41.16
N GLY A 75 -24.39 10.72 41.46
CA GLY A 75 -23.55 9.73 42.13
C GLY A 75 -22.59 8.99 41.19
N GLU A 76 -22.94 8.85 39.90
CA GLU A 76 -22.14 8.15 38.90
C GLU A 76 -21.00 9.00 38.32
N ILE A 77 -21.20 10.33 38.24
CA ILE A 77 -20.21 11.29 37.73
C ILE A 77 -20.07 12.54 38.64
N PRO A 78 -19.69 12.37 39.92
CA PRO A 78 -19.70 13.44 40.92
C PRO A 78 -18.72 14.59 40.61
N ASP A 79 -17.66 14.29 39.86
CA ASP A 79 -16.66 15.27 39.40
C ASP A 79 -17.20 16.26 38.35
N PHE A 80 -18.35 15.94 37.74
CA PHE A 80 -18.94 16.73 36.64
C PHE A 80 -20.31 17.30 37.01
N VAL A 81 -21.12 16.54 37.76
CA VAL A 81 -22.51 16.88 38.07
C VAL A 81 -22.70 16.96 39.58
N THR A 82 -23.28 18.07 40.05
CA THR A 82 -23.62 18.25 41.48
C THR A 82 -25.02 17.78 41.82
N MET A 83 -25.99 17.99 40.93
CA MET A 83 -27.39 17.65 41.18
C MET A 83 -28.13 17.45 39.87
N VAL A 84 -29.10 16.53 39.85
CA VAL A 84 -30.04 16.38 38.74
C VAL A 84 -31.46 16.53 39.24
N ARG A 85 -32.25 17.36 38.56
CA ARG A 85 -33.68 17.54 38.82
C ARG A 85 -34.47 17.31 37.54
N ARG A 86 -35.65 16.73 37.67
CA ARG A 86 -36.59 16.57 36.57
C ARG A 86 -37.52 17.79 36.50
N ASP A 87 -37.91 18.14 35.28
CA ASP A 87 -38.93 19.18 35.10
C ASP A 87 -40.33 18.65 35.50
N PRO A 88 -41.23 19.51 36.04
CA PRO A 88 -42.53 19.08 36.57
C PRO A 88 -43.46 18.46 35.51
N ASP A 89 -43.30 18.86 34.25
CA ASP A 89 -44.00 18.31 33.08
C ASP A 89 -43.43 16.95 32.62
N GLY A 90 -42.30 16.54 33.20
CA GLY A 90 -41.67 15.27 32.91
C GLY A 90 -40.95 15.20 31.57
N THR A 91 -40.88 16.30 30.83
CA THR A 91 -40.36 16.37 29.45
C THR A 91 -38.86 16.72 29.37
N GLY A 92 -38.22 17.02 30.50
CA GLY A 92 -36.80 17.36 30.54
C GLY A 92 -36.10 17.11 31.87
N LEU A 93 -34.76 17.19 31.83
CA LEU A 93 -33.85 17.15 32.96
C LEU A 93 -33.05 18.46 33.05
N ARG A 94 -32.89 18.95 34.27
CA ARG A 94 -31.99 20.05 34.65
C ARG A 94 -30.86 19.49 35.50
N ILE A 95 -29.66 19.54 34.95
CA ILE A 95 -28.44 18.97 35.52
C ILE A 95 -27.53 20.13 35.93
N ALA A 96 -27.24 20.26 37.22
CA ALA A 96 -26.29 21.23 37.74
C ALA A 96 -24.86 20.72 37.56
N LEU A 97 -24.02 21.52 36.89
CA LEU A 97 -22.64 21.21 36.55
C LEU A 97 -21.69 21.78 37.61
N GLN A 98 -20.59 21.07 37.90
CA GLN A 98 -19.52 21.53 38.78
C GLN A 98 -18.78 22.76 38.22
N LYS A 99 -18.59 22.78 36.90
CA LYS A 99 -17.80 23.75 36.13
C LYS A 99 -18.44 23.97 34.76
N PRO A 100 -18.08 25.02 34.02
CA PRO A 100 -18.46 25.12 32.62
C PRO A 100 -17.81 23.96 31.83
N TYR A 101 -18.59 23.36 30.94
CA TYR A 101 -18.18 22.27 30.05
C TYR A 101 -18.67 22.57 28.64
N ARG A 102 -17.96 22.03 27.65
CA ARG A 102 -18.44 21.95 26.27
C ARG A 102 -19.33 20.72 26.11
N LEU A 103 -20.47 20.91 25.48
CA LEU A 103 -21.47 19.87 25.24
C LEU A 103 -21.25 19.21 23.89
N ASN A 104 -21.25 17.88 23.84
CA ASN A 104 -21.33 17.11 22.60
C ASN A 104 -22.51 16.13 22.72
N VAL A 105 -23.43 16.14 21.75
CA VAL A 105 -24.63 15.30 21.76
C VAL A 105 -24.61 14.41 20.52
N GLN A 106 -24.71 13.11 20.74
CA GLN A 106 -24.69 12.11 19.66
C GLN A 106 -25.95 11.26 19.74
N THR A 107 -26.65 11.12 18.63
CA THR A 107 -27.85 10.28 18.52
C THR A 107 -27.56 9.09 17.61
N ALA A 108 -27.94 7.90 18.04
CA ALA A 108 -27.60 6.63 17.42
C ALA A 108 -28.77 5.65 17.57
N GLY A 109 -29.72 5.67 16.63
CA GLY A 109 -30.97 4.89 16.73
C GLY A 109 -31.80 5.33 17.94
N GLU A 110 -32.11 4.40 18.83
CA GLU A 110 -32.85 4.66 20.08
C GLU A 110 -31.94 5.15 21.22
N HIS A 111 -30.64 5.32 20.97
CA HIS A 111 -29.66 5.77 21.96
C HIS A 111 -29.28 7.23 21.75
N VAL A 112 -29.18 7.98 22.84
CA VAL A 112 -28.65 9.35 22.86
C VAL A 112 -27.53 9.47 23.88
N PHE A 113 -26.40 10.02 23.47
CA PHE A 113 -25.24 10.28 24.32
C PHE A 113 -25.03 11.77 24.48
N VAL A 114 -24.88 12.21 25.72
CA VAL A 114 -24.56 13.59 26.08
C VAL A 114 -23.23 13.61 26.80
N ASP A 115 -22.21 14.14 26.12
CA ASP A 115 -20.85 14.23 26.62
C ASP A 115 -20.56 15.61 27.20
N LEU A 116 -19.97 15.61 28.40
CA LEU A 116 -19.47 16.77 29.11
C LEU A 116 -17.94 16.82 28.98
N LEU A 117 -17.46 17.70 28.11
CA LEU A 117 -16.05 17.89 27.80
C LEU A 117 -15.50 19.11 28.55
N PRO A 118 -14.31 19.05 29.17
CA PRO A 118 -13.63 20.21 29.72
C PRO A 118 -13.45 21.34 28.68
N GLU A 119 -13.43 22.60 29.11
CA GLU A 119 -13.23 23.75 28.20
C GLU A 119 -11.88 23.70 27.45
N ASP A 120 -10.86 23.06 28.05
CA ASP A 120 -9.52 22.90 27.47
C ASP A 120 -9.38 21.63 26.59
N TRP A 121 -10.48 20.98 26.23
CA TRP A 121 -10.45 19.77 25.40
C TRP A 121 -9.86 20.07 24.01
N SER A 122 -8.70 19.46 23.73
CA SER A 122 -8.01 19.53 22.44
C SER A 122 -8.03 18.15 21.78
N GLY A 123 -8.92 17.97 20.79
CA GLY A 123 -9.07 16.72 20.05
C GLY A 123 -10.50 16.50 19.57
N LEU A 124 -10.70 15.43 18.79
CA LEU A 124 -12.03 15.00 18.36
C LEU A 124 -12.88 14.62 19.59
N PRO A 125 -14.21 14.84 19.53
CA PRO A 125 -15.11 14.36 20.57
C PRO A 125 -15.06 12.84 20.66
N PRO A 126 -15.43 12.26 21.81
CA PRO A 126 -15.41 10.82 21.98
C PRO A 126 -16.38 10.15 21.00
N PRO A 127 -15.97 9.08 20.29
CA PRO A 127 -16.85 8.40 19.34
C PRO A 127 -18.02 7.70 20.04
N LEU A 128 -19.02 7.29 19.27
CA LEU A 128 -20.07 6.39 19.77
C LEU A 128 -19.45 5.12 20.36
N PRO A 129 -20.02 4.52 21.42
CA PRO A 129 -19.51 3.27 21.98
C PRO A 129 -19.45 2.18 20.90
N PRO A 130 -18.36 1.40 20.83
CA PRO A 130 -18.13 0.41 19.76
C PRO A 130 -19.25 -0.65 19.69
N GLU A 131 -19.86 -0.97 20.83
CA GLU A 131 -21.00 -1.90 20.93
C GLU A 131 -22.24 -1.39 20.18
N ILE A 132 -22.52 -0.09 20.26
CA ILE A 132 -23.66 0.56 19.62
C ILE A 132 -23.42 0.67 18.12
N VAL A 133 -22.19 1.02 17.72
CA VAL A 133 -21.79 1.01 16.32
C VAL A 133 -21.92 -0.39 15.74
N ALA A 134 -21.46 -1.43 16.46
CA ALA A 134 -21.59 -2.82 16.02
C ALA A 134 -23.06 -3.27 15.88
N GLU A 135 -23.92 -2.87 16.81
CA GLU A 135 -25.36 -3.18 16.74
C GLU A 135 -26.04 -2.44 15.56
N LEU A 136 -25.72 -1.17 15.34
CA LEU A 136 -26.21 -0.42 14.18
C LEU A 136 -25.72 -1.02 12.86
N VAL A 137 -24.44 -1.42 12.78
CA VAL A 137 -23.88 -2.14 11.63
C VAL A 137 -24.66 -3.44 11.39
N ARG A 138 -24.89 -4.24 12.43
CA ARG A 138 -25.64 -5.50 12.32
C ARG A 138 -27.06 -5.26 11.84
N ARG A 139 -27.77 -4.28 12.40
CA ARG A 139 -29.13 -3.91 11.97
C ARG A 139 -29.15 -3.41 10.53
N ALA A 140 -28.20 -2.57 10.14
CA ALA A 140 -28.06 -2.10 8.77
C ALA A 140 -27.81 -3.26 7.79
N GLN A 141 -26.93 -4.21 8.14
CA GLN A 141 -26.69 -5.40 7.34
C GLN A 141 -27.94 -6.29 7.21
N ILE A 142 -28.71 -6.45 8.28
CA ILE A 142 -29.98 -7.21 8.24
C ILE A 142 -31.01 -6.47 7.37
N ALA A 143 -31.14 -5.16 7.52
CA ALA A 143 -32.05 -4.33 6.73
C ALA A 143 -31.65 -4.31 5.26
N GLU A 144 -30.36 -4.22 4.96
CA GLU A 144 -29.83 -4.26 3.60
C GLU A 144 -29.98 -5.66 2.98
N ALA A 145 -29.74 -6.72 3.75
CA ALA A 145 -30.01 -8.09 3.32
C ALA A 145 -31.51 -8.33 3.07
N ALA A 146 -32.38 -7.76 3.92
CA ALA A 146 -33.83 -7.81 3.75
C ALA A 146 -34.30 -7.01 2.53
N MET A 147 -33.75 -5.81 2.30
CA MET A 147 -33.99 -4.99 1.11
C MET A 147 -33.47 -5.67 -0.16
N ARG A 148 -32.33 -6.34 -0.09
CA ARG A 148 -31.74 -7.12 -1.18
C ARG A 148 -32.56 -8.38 -1.47
N ALA A 149 -33.14 -9.00 -0.45
CA ALA A 149 -34.09 -10.10 -0.59
C ALA A 149 -35.49 -9.63 -1.07
N ALA A 150 -35.87 -8.38 -0.77
CA ALA A 150 -37.14 -7.78 -1.17
C ALA A 150 -37.12 -7.17 -2.59
N LYS A 151 -35.94 -6.97 -3.19
CA LYS A 151 -35.85 -6.68 -4.63
C LYS A 151 -36.30 -7.92 -5.40
N PRO A 152 -37.39 -7.85 -6.21
CA PRO A 152 -37.81 -8.99 -7.00
C PRO A 152 -36.68 -9.38 -7.96
N VAL A 153 -36.26 -10.64 -7.90
CA VAL A 153 -35.33 -11.22 -8.86
C VAL A 153 -36.01 -11.13 -10.22
N ILE A 154 -35.55 -10.20 -11.06
CA ILE A 154 -35.97 -10.12 -12.45
C ILE A 154 -35.42 -11.38 -13.12
N GLU A 155 -36.29 -12.35 -13.43
CA GLU A 155 -35.87 -13.53 -14.18
C GLU A 155 -35.25 -13.09 -15.51
N PRO A 156 -34.01 -13.49 -15.81
CA PRO A 156 -33.32 -13.00 -16.99
C PRO A 156 -34.00 -13.52 -18.26
N LYS A 157 -34.32 -12.59 -19.17
CA LYS A 157 -34.93 -12.91 -20.46
C LYS A 157 -33.95 -13.74 -21.30
N ARG A 158 -34.43 -14.83 -21.89
CA ARG A 158 -33.60 -15.73 -22.72
C ARG A 158 -33.33 -15.11 -24.08
N LEU A 159 -32.07 -15.14 -24.50
CA LEU A 159 -31.59 -14.75 -25.82
C LEU A 159 -31.07 -15.99 -26.55
N PRO A 160 -31.80 -16.53 -27.53
CA PRO A 160 -31.32 -17.67 -28.31
C PRO A 160 -30.15 -17.23 -29.20
N LEU A 161 -29.02 -17.93 -29.09
CA LEU A 161 -27.88 -17.75 -29.99
C LEU A 161 -28.07 -18.67 -31.20
N GLU A 162 -28.30 -18.09 -32.37
CA GLU A 162 -28.45 -18.85 -33.61
C GLU A 162 -27.12 -18.96 -34.36
N LEU A 163 -26.87 -20.11 -35.00
CA LEU A 163 -25.72 -20.33 -35.88
C LEU A 163 -26.19 -20.68 -37.29
N SER A 164 -25.79 -19.86 -38.25
CA SER A 164 -26.07 -20.04 -39.68
C SER A 164 -24.77 -20.26 -40.46
N ARG A 165 -24.71 -21.34 -41.25
CA ARG A 165 -23.60 -21.56 -42.20
C ARG A 165 -24.00 -21.08 -43.58
N LEU A 166 -23.40 -19.99 -44.03
CA LEU A 166 -23.53 -19.47 -45.39
C LEU A 166 -22.38 -20.00 -46.26
N PRO A 167 -22.50 -19.96 -47.60
CA PRO A 167 -21.46 -20.48 -48.50
C PRO A 167 -20.07 -19.87 -48.28
N THR A 168 -20.00 -18.63 -47.81
CA THR A 168 -18.75 -17.86 -47.65
C THR A 168 -18.38 -17.56 -46.20
N LEU A 169 -19.28 -17.74 -45.23
CA LEU A 169 -19.07 -17.39 -43.82
C LEU A 169 -19.97 -18.18 -42.85
N THR A 170 -19.58 -18.25 -41.58
CA THR A 170 -20.42 -18.76 -40.48
C THR A 170 -20.87 -17.59 -39.62
N ARG A 171 -22.18 -17.37 -39.48
CA ARG A 171 -22.77 -16.27 -38.72
C ARG A 171 -23.34 -16.76 -37.40
N LEU A 172 -22.98 -16.09 -36.31
CA LEU A 172 -23.69 -16.14 -35.03
C LEU A 172 -24.61 -14.93 -34.92
N SER A 173 -25.87 -15.12 -34.53
CA SER A 173 -26.84 -14.03 -34.40
C SER A 173 -27.66 -14.11 -33.11
N LEU A 174 -27.87 -12.95 -32.49
CA LEU A 174 -28.70 -12.74 -31.30
C LEU A 174 -29.73 -11.65 -31.60
N ARG A 175 -31.01 -11.94 -31.39
CA ARG A 175 -32.07 -10.93 -31.54
C ARG A 175 -32.18 -10.08 -30.29
N LEU A 176 -32.08 -8.77 -30.43
CA LEU A 176 -32.07 -7.82 -29.30
C LEU A 176 -33.11 -6.72 -29.56
N ALA A 177 -33.74 -6.21 -28.50
CA ALA A 177 -34.60 -5.04 -28.64
C ALA A 177 -33.73 -3.79 -28.96
N PRO A 178 -34.23 -2.83 -29.78
CA PRO A 178 -33.45 -1.67 -30.26
C PRO A 178 -32.78 -0.86 -29.14
N GLU A 179 -33.46 -0.76 -28.00
CA GLU A 179 -33.04 -0.04 -26.78
C GLU A 179 -31.85 -0.70 -26.04
N THR A 180 -31.50 -1.95 -26.37
CA THR A 180 -30.54 -2.76 -25.58
C THR A 180 -29.10 -2.44 -25.99
N THR A 181 -28.29 -1.91 -25.08
CA THR A 181 -26.87 -1.68 -25.36
C THR A 181 -26.12 -3.01 -25.49
N ALA A 182 -25.24 -3.13 -26.49
CA ALA A 182 -24.41 -4.31 -26.71
C ALA A 182 -23.02 -3.84 -27.12
N ARG A 183 -21.99 -4.37 -26.46
CA ARG A 183 -20.61 -3.93 -26.62
C ARG A 183 -19.76 -5.08 -27.14
N PHE A 184 -18.89 -4.79 -28.11
CA PHE A 184 -17.87 -5.72 -28.58
C PHE A 184 -16.48 -5.26 -28.14
N ASP A 185 -15.71 -6.17 -27.57
CA ASP A 185 -14.32 -5.92 -27.19
C ASP A 185 -13.43 -7.03 -27.80
N GLU A 186 -12.26 -6.65 -28.30
CA GLU A 186 -11.25 -7.60 -28.81
C GLU A 186 -10.49 -8.23 -27.63
N ALA A 187 -10.38 -9.55 -27.60
CA ALA A 187 -9.73 -10.34 -26.56
C ALA A 187 -8.68 -11.27 -27.19
N GLY A 188 -7.57 -10.70 -27.65
CA GLY A 188 -6.53 -11.43 -28.38
C GLY A 188 -7.03 -11.87 -29.76
N LEU A 189 -7.05 -13.18 -30.03
CA LEU A 189 -7.67 -13.74 -31.25
C LEU A 189 -9.19 -13.88 -31.13
N ALA A 190 -9.77 -13.74 -29.94
CA ALA A 190 -11.20 -13.88 -29.69
C ALA A 190 -11.93 -12.52 -29.71
N THR A 191 -13.24 -12.56 -29.96
CA THR A 191 -14.13 -11.40 -29.86
C THR A 191 -15.14 -11.63 -28.72
N ARG A 192 -15.24 -10.67 -27.80
CA ARG A 192 -16.19 -10.69 -26.69
C ARG A 192 -17.39 -9.79 -27.00
N LEU A 193 -18.59 -10.32 -26.88
CA LEU A 193 -19.85 -9.58 -26.86
C LEU A 193 -20.38 -9.50 -25.43
N THR A 194 -20.67 -8.30 -24.95
CA THR A 194 -21.24 -8.03 -23.61
C THR A 194 -22.59 -7.34 -23.73
N ILE A 195 -23.60 -7.91 -23.07
CA ILE A 195 -24.99 -7.41 -23.04
C ILE A 195 -25.38 -7.15 -21.57
N PRO A 196 -25.34 -5.90 -21.10
CA PRO A 196 -25.70 -5.56 -19.72
C PRO A 196 -27.21 -5.75 -19.46
N GLY A 197 -27.54 -6.13 -18.23
CA GLY A 197 -28.93 -6.32 -17.76
C GLY A 197 -29.33 -7.78 -17.55
N ALA A 198 -30.59 -8.02 -17.19
CA ALA A 198 -31.13 -9.35 -16.89
C ALA A 198 -31.35 -10.18 -18.17
N TRP A 199 -30.26 -10.57 -18.83
CA TRP A 199 -30.25 -11.38 -20.04
C TRP A 199 -29.53 -12.70 -19.82
N ARG A 200 -29.97 -13.74 -20.51
CA ARG A 200 -29.30 -15.05 -20.50
C ARG A 200 -29.16 -15.56 -21.92
N ILE A 201 -27.92 -15.70 -22.40
CA ILE A 201 -27.65 -16.29 -23.72
C ILE A 201 -27.80 -17.81 -23.65
N ASP A 202 -28.59 -18.36 -24.56
CA ASP A 202 -28.80 -19.80 -24.75
C ASP A 202 -27.98 -20.29 -25.95
N ASP A 203 -26.95 -21.10 -25.68
CA ASP A 203 -25.98 -21.60 -26.65
C ASP A 203 -26.29 -23.01 -27.18
N LEU A 204 -27.50 -23.55 -26.93
CA LEU A 204 -27.87 -24.89 -27.36
C LEU A 204 -27.72 -25.13 -28.87
N ALA A 205 -28.05 -24.15 -29.71
CA ALA A 205 -28.01 -24.29 -31.17
C ALA A 205 -26.59 -24.40 -31.77
N PRO A 206 -25.59 -23.60 -31.36
CA PRO A 206 -24.22 -23.72 -31.86
C PRO A 206 -23.41 -24.89 -31.29
N ARG A 207 -23.82 -25.50 -30.16
CA ARG A 207 -23.08 -26.60 -29.52
C ARG A 207 -22.80 -27.75 -30.51
N GLY A 208 -21.52 -28.09 -30.64
CA GLY A 208 -21.05 -29.13 -31.57
C GLY A 208 -21.10 -28.77 -33.06
N ARG A 209 -21.57 -27.57 -33.42
CA ARG A 209 -21.74 -27.12 -34.82
C ARG A 209 -20.81 -25.95 -35.21
N THR A 210 -19.86 -25.62 -34.34
CA THR A 210 -18.90 -24.51 -34.49
C THR A 210 -17.78 -24.77 -35.52
N LYS A 211 -17.35 -26.02 -35.68
CA LYS A 211 -16.29 -26.39 -36.64
C LYS A 211 -16.77 -26.37 -38.10
N PRO A 212 -15.93 -25.96 -39.09
CA PRO A 212 -14.49 -25.67 -38.94
C PRO A 212 -14.16 -24.20 -38.63
N ALA A 213 -15.13 -23.29 -38.58
CA ALA A 213 -14.87 -21.84 -38.54
C ALA A 213 -14.55 -21.29 -37.13
N ILE A 214 -15.15 -21.86 -36.09
CA ILE A 214 -15.00 -21.41 -34.70
C ILE A 214 -14.32 -22.51 -33.88
N GLU A 215 -13.20 -22.17 -33.24
CA GLU A 215 -12.39 -23.08 -32.41
C GLU A 215 -12.98 -23.23 -31.01
N ALA A 216 -13.34 -22.12 -30.37
CA ALA A 216 -13.94 -22.09 -29.05
C ALA A 216 -15.08 -21.07 -28.96
N LEU A 217 -16.14 -21.44 -28.23
CA LEU A 217 -17.31 -20.63 -27.95
C LEU A 217 -17.64 -20.77 -26.46
N SER A 218 -17.63 -19.68 -25.69
CA SER A 218 -18.04 -19.70 -24.29
C SER A 218 -19.09 -18.64 -24.00
N VAL A 219 -20.03 -18.99 -23.12
CA VAL A 219 -21.10 -18.12 -22.66
C VAL A 219 -21.03 -18.01 -21.15
N GLU A 220 -20.99 -16.78 -20.65
CA GLU A 220 -21.06 -16.45 -19.24
C GLU A 220 -22.33 -15.64 -18.99
N ASN A 221 -23.15 -16.05 -18.02
CA ASN A 221 -24.33 -15.31 -17.60
C ASN A 221 -24.20 -15.05 -16.10
N ASP A 222 -24.15 -13.79 -15.68
CA ASP A 222 -24.09 -13.38 -14.27
C ASP A 222 -25.19 -12.36 -13.93
N GLY A 223 -25.16 -11.82 -12.71
CA GLY A 223 -26.12 -10.80 -12.27
C GLY A 223 -25.92 -9.41 -12.89
N GLU A 224 -24.83 -9.19 -13.63
CA GLU A 224 -24.49 -7.92 -14.26
C GLU A 224 -24.79 -7.92 -15.77
N GLY A 225 -24.77 -9.08 -16.43
CA GLY A 225 -25.13 -9.23 -17.84
C GLY A 225 -24.83 -10.60 -18.45
N ALA A 226 -25.10 -10.73 -19.75
CA ALA A 226 -24.71 -11.89 -20.55
C ALA A 226 -23.48 -11.59 -21.41
N ARG A 227 -22.51 -12.50 -21.44
CA ARG A 227 -21.27 -12.37 -22.21
C ARG A 227 -21.07 -13.59 -23.11
N LEU A 228 -20.66 -13.35 -24.35
CA LEU A 228 -20.33 -14.37 -25.35
C LEU A 228 -18.90 -14.13 -25.83
N LEU A 229 -18.03 -15.13 -25.70
CA LEU A 229 -16.66 -15.10 -26.22
C LEU A 229 -16.55 -16.08 -27.40
N VAL A 230 -16.13 -15.58 -28.56
CA VAL A 230 -15.98 -16.36 -29.80
C VAL A 230 -14.51 -16.34 -30.22
N THR A 231 -13.90 -17.52 -30.36
CA THR A 231 -12.53 -17.68 -30.86
C THR A 231 -12.56 -18.30 -32.26
N PRO A 232 -12.07 -17.63 -33.31
CA PRO A 232 -12.05 -18.16 -34.66
C PRO A 232 -10.98 -19.26 -34.80
N ALA A 233 -11.21 -20.22 -35.69
CA ALA A 233 -10.20 -21.22 -36.04
C ALA A 233 -9.08 -20.61 -36.91
N ALA A 234 -7.90 -21.24 -36.91
CA ALA A 234 -6.76 -20.79 -37.71
C ALA A 234 -7.13 -20.55 -39.19
N GLY A 235 -6.83 -19.35 -39.71
CA GLY A 235 -7.16 -18.94 -41.09
C GLY A 235 -8.54 -18.28 -41.26
N TYR A 236 -9.29 -18.06 -40.18
CA TYR A 236 -10.56 -17.35 -40.16
C TYR A 236 -10.46 -16.03 -39.39
N GLU A 237 -11.27 -15.04 -39.77
CA GLU A 237 -11.39 -13.74 -39.10
C GLU A 237 -12.85 -13.47 -38.71
N ILE A 238 -13.07 -12.68 -37.65
CA ILE A 238 -14.39 -12.31 -37.15
C ILE A 238 -14.70 -10.87 -37.55
N ARG A 239 -15.90 -10.63 -38.08
CA ARG A 239 -16.51 -9.30 -38.23
C ARG A 239 -17.76 -9.20 -37.37
N THR A 240 -17.89 -8.10 -36.64
CA THR A 240 -19.07 -7.82 -35.82
C THR A 240 -20.00 -6.87 -36.55
N GLY A 241 -21.31 -7.04 -36.34
CA GLY A 241 -22.33 -6.17 -36.91
C GLY A 241 -23.47 -5.98 -35.91
N ARG A 242 -24.07 -4.79 -35.92
CA ARG A 242 -25.29 -4.47 -35.19
C ARG A 242 -26.31 -3.90 -36.17
N ASP A 243 -27.49 -4.50 -36.23
CA ASP A 243 -28.64 -4.04 -37.01
C ASP A 243 -29.79 -3.67 -36.06
N GLU A 244 -30.94 -3.25 -36.61
CA GLU A 244 -32.12 -2.84 -35.82
C GLU A 244 -32.72 -4.00 -35.01
N ASP A 245 -32.50 -5.25 -35.46
CA ASP A 245 -33.10 -6.46 -34.90
C ASP A 245 -32.14 -7.27 -34.02
N GLY A 246 -30.85 -6.93 -33.95
CA GLY A 246 -29.88 -7.72 -33.21
C GLY A 246 -28.41 -7.43 -33.42
N VAL A 247 -27.62 -8.45 -33.05
CA VAL A 247 -26.16 -8.45 -33.11
C VAL A 247 -25.71 -9.70 -33.86
N THR A 248 -24.74 -9.53 -34.76
CA THR A 248 -24.14 -10.61 -35.55
C THR A 248 -22.62 -10.67 -35.37
N LEU A 249 -22.08 -11.90 -35.35
CA LEU A 249 -20.65 -12.18 -35.45
C LEU A 249 -20.42 -13.13 -36.65
N ASP A 250 -19.78 -12.60 -37.69
CA ASP A 250 -19.49 -13.29 -38.94
C ASP A 250 -18.06 -13.80 -38.96
N VAL A 251 -17.89 -15.12 -39.05
CA VAL A 251 -16.60 -15.81 -39.11
C VAL A 251 -16.36 -16.30 -40.54
N PHE A 252 -15.40 -15.72 -41.23
CA PHE A 252 -15.12 -15.99 -42.65
C PHE A 252 -13.65 -16.33 -42.88
N ARG A 253 -13.35 -17.03 -43.98
CA ARG A 253 -11.97 -17.36 -44.35
C ARG A 253 -11.23 -16.11 -44.79
N LYS A 254 -10.01 -15.94 -44.28
CA LYS A 254 -9.09 -14.89 -44.72
C LYS A 254 -8.74 -15.09 -46.20
N ALA A 255 -9.07 -14.11 -47.05
CA ALA A 255 -8.74 -14.18 -48.47
C ALA A 255 -7.22 -14.01 -48.68
N ALA A 256 -6.63 -14.86 -49.53
CA ALA A 256 -5.28 -14.63 -50.05
C ALA A 256 -5.33 -13.47 -51.08
N PRO A 257 -4.35 -12.56 -51.10
CA PRO A 257 -4.37 -11.42 -52.02
C PRO A 257 -4.21 -11.89 -53.47
N PRO A 258 -5.02 -11.37 -54.42
CA PRO A 258 -4.88 -11.72 -55.84
C PRO A 258 -3.80 -10.88 -56.53
N ASP A 259 -3.01 -11.55 -57.38
CA ASP A 259 -2.06 -10.95 -58.31
C ASP A 259 -2.75 -10.03 -59.33
N ALA A 260 -2.03 -8.97 -59.70
CA ALA A 260 -2.44 -7.90 -60.59
C ALA A 260 -2.66 -8.32 -62.06
N LYS A 261 -3.65 -7.69 -62.72
CA LYS A 261 -3.52 -7.03 -64.05
C LYS A 261 -4.79 -6.26 -64.46
N ALA A 262 -4.58 -4.97 -64.78
CA ALA A 262 -5.16 -4.04 -65.77
C ALA A 262 -6.62 -4.24 -66.29
N SER A 263 -7.41 -3.20 -66.60
CA SER A 263 -7.14 -1.83 -67.04
C SER A 263 -8.35 -0.95 -66.64
N ASP A 264 -8.09 0.25 -66.16
CA ASP A 264 -8.29 1.55 -66.84
C ASP A 264 -9.72 1.88 -67.29
N ILE A 265 -10.28 2.95 -66.71
CA ILE A 265 -10.59 4.23 -67.40
C ILE A 265 -10.89 5.31 -66.33
N LYS A 266 -10.04 6.33 -66.30
CA LYS A 266 -10.25 7.70 -65.74
C LYS A 266 -10.73 8.60 -66.91
N PRO A 267 -11.05 9.91 -66.79
CA PRO A 267 -11.21 10.81 -65.63
C PRO A 267 -12.37 11.85 -65.78
N SER A 268 -12.51 12.74 -64.77
CA SER A 268 -12.72 14.22 -64.85
C SER A 268 -13.73 14.66 -63.78
N ALA A 269 -13.34 15.23 -62.63
CA ALA A 269 -12.64 16.49 -62.35
C ALA A 269 -13.49 17.76 -62.58
N ALA A 270 -13.81 18.44 -61.46
CA ALA A 270 -14.03 19.89 -61.24
C ALA A 270 -14.97 20.04 -60.00
N ASP A 271 -14.77 20.89 -58.98
CA ASP A 271 -13.67 21.77 -58.61
C ASP A 271 -13.95 22.38 -57.22
N VAL A 272 -12.89 22.85 -56.54
CA VAL A 272 -12.82 23.89 -55.46
C VAL A 272 -13.34 23.61 -54.02
N LYS A 273 -12.40 23.20 -53.17
CA LYS A 273 -11.80 23.94 -52.01
C LYS A 273 -12.72 24.62 -50.98
N ALA A 274 -12.74 24.13 -49.73
CA ALA A 274 -11.96 24.70 -48.60
C ALA A 274 -12.39 24.17 -47.21
N ALA A 275 -11.36 24.00 -46.38
CA ALA A 275 -11.31 24.12 -44.91
C ALA A 275 -11.49 22.86 -44.02
N ALA A 276 -10.33 22.48 -43.47
CA ALA A 276 -10.05 22.09 -42.08
C ALA A 276 -10.45 20.68 -41.58
N GLY A 277 -9.40 19.89 -41.28
CA GLY A 277 -9.34 19.14 -40.03
C GLY A 277 -9.22 17.62 -40.13
N ASP A 278 -8.35 17.08 -40.99
CA ASP A 278 -8.00 15.66 -40.94
C ASP A 278 -6.83 15.46 -39.94
N ALA A 279 -7.07 14.66 -38.91
CA ALA A 279 -6.05 14.10 -38.05
C ALA A 279 -6.32 12.61 -37.90
N SER A 280 -5.64 11.80 -38.72
CA SER A 280 -5.40 10.41 -38.38
C SER A 280 -4.07 9.90 -38.93
N SER A 281 -3.46 9.10 -38.07
CA SER A 281 -2.49 8.04 -38.32
C SER A 281 -1.00 8.38 -38.48
N LYS A 282 -0.30 8.02 -37.39
CA LYS A 282 1.04 7.40 -37.26
C LYS A 282 2.22 8.06 -38.00
N PRO A 283 3.34 8.25 -37.30
CA PRO A 283 4.41 7.26 -37.51
C PRO A 283 5.29 6.97 -36.29
N ALA A 284 6.10 5.92 -36.47
CA ALA A 284 7.24 5.52 -35.66
C ALA A 284 8.20 6.68 -35.33
N THR A 285 8.87 6.60 -34.18
CA THR A 285 9.95 7.50 -33.79
C THR A 285 11.14 6.74 -33.20
N ALA A 286 12.26 6.78 -33.93
CA ALA A 286 13.57 6.96 -33.32
C ALA A 286 13.73 8.45 -32.94
N PRO A 287 14.56 8.80 -31.93
CA PRO A 287 14.46 10.06 -31.21
C PRO A 287 15.44 11.12 -31.74
N VAL A 288 14.98 12.36 -31.90
CA VAL A 288 15.85 13.55 -31.87
C VAL A 288 15.06 14.78 -31.41
N SER A 289 15.48 15.29 -30.24
CA SER A 289 15.67 16.71 -29.84
C SER A 289 14.69 17.80 -30.32
N ALA A 290 14.09 18.54 -29.37
CA ALA A 290 14.40 19.98 -29.15
C ALA A 290 13.63 20.64 -27.97
N ALA A 291 14.37 21.49 -27.23
CA ALA A 291 13.99 22.73 -26.50
C ALA A 291 13.05 22.64 -25.27
N GLN A 292 13.54 22.90 -24.04
CA GLN A 292 13.84 24.21 -23.41
C GLN A 292 12.62 25.13 -23.17
N ALA A 293 12.34 25.34 -21.88
CA ALA A 293 11.94 26.64 -21.33
C ALA A 293 12.73 26.89 -20.03
N LYS A 294 13.32 28.09 -19.95
CA LYS A 294 14.20 28.66 -18.90
C LYS A 294 13.53 28.71 -17.51
N PRO A 295 14.33 28.86 -16.44
CA PRO A 295 14.47 30.21 -15.86
C PRO A 295 15.91 30.73 -15.80
N ALA A 296 15.99 32.05 -15.75
CA ALA A 296 17.20 32.86 -15.64
C ALA A 296 17.76 32.93 -14.22
N GLY A 297 19.08 33.13 -14.12
CA GLY A 297 19.79 33.53 -12.91
C GLY A 297 21.29 33.32 -13.07
N MET A 298 22.01 34.32 -13.57
CA MET A 298 23.49 34.35 -13.57
C MET A 298 24.02 34.31 -12.14
N PRO A 299 25.21 33.70 -11.94
CA PRO A 299 26.33 34.50 -11.50
C PRO A 299 27.49 34.52 -12.52
N ALA A 300 28.31 35.55 -12.35
CA ALA A 300 29.42 36.04 -13.18
C ALA A 300 30.48 34.99 -13.59
N PRO A 301 31.30 35.27 -14.63
CA PRO A 301 32.28 34.33 -15.15
C PRO A 301 33.44 34.16 -14.18
N THR A 302 33.66 32.94 -13.70
CA THR A 302 34.92 32.61 -13.03
C THR A 302 35.92 32.25 -14.12
N LEU A 303 37.03 32.99 -14.14
CA LEU A 303 38.21 32.80 -14.98
C LEU A 303 38.67 31.33 -15.03
N PRO A 304 39.38 30.89 -16.08
CA PRO A 304 39.85 29.51 -16.19
C PRO A 304 40.75 29.18 -15.00
N GLN A 305 40.28 28.32 -14.10
CA GLN A 305 41.11 27.77 -13.06
C GLN A 305 42.11 26.81 -13.71
N LYS A 306 43.30 27.36 -13.91
CA LYS A 306 44.53 26.66 -14.22
C LYS A 306 44.72 25.55 -13.19
N THR A 307 44.56 24.29 -13.58
CA THR A 307 44.83 23.13 -12.73
C THR A 307 46.28 23.21 -12.27
N VAL A 308 46.49 23.58 -11.00
CA VAL A 308 47.82 23.57 -10.39
C VAL A 308 48.15 22.11 -10.12
N VAL A 309 49.03 21.56 -10.96
CA VAL A 309 49.66 20.26 -10.71
C VAL A 309 50.62 20.44 -9.54
N LEU A 310 50.20 20.03 -8.34
CA LEU A 310 51.13 19.78 -7.23
C LEU A 310 51.91 18.52 -7.59
N ARG A 311 53.09 18.70 -8.19
CA ARG A 311 54.08 17.63 -8.40
C ARG A 311 54.65 17.21 -7.04
N PRO A 312 54.50 15.96 -6.58
CA PRO A 312 55.43 15.39 -5.61
C PRO A 312 56.76 15.19 -6.36
N ALA A 313 57.87 15.65 -5.78
CA ALA A 313 59.18 15.56 -6.40
C ALA A 313 59.62 14.09 -6.57
N GLY A 314 59.37 13.51 -7.74
CA GLY A 314 59.79 12.15 -8.12
C GLY A 314 59.96 11.99 -9.64
N PRO A 315 60.73 10.98 -10.11
CA PRO A 315 60.95 10.68 -11.52
C PRO A 315 59.77 9.88 -12.12
N GLY A 316 58.67 10.56 -12.46
CA GLY A 316 57.43 9.96 -12.97
C GLY A 316 56.80 10.72 -14.15
N LEU A 317 55.95 10.04 -14.94
CA LEU A 317 55.12 10.65 -15.99
C LEU A 317 53.70 10.85 -15.46
N ALA A 318 53.32 12.10 -15.24
CA ALA A 318 51.98 12.47 -14.78
C ALA A 318 51.00 12.67 -15.95
N PHE A 319 49.93 11.90 -15.97
CA PHE A 319 48.81 11.99 -16.91
C PHE A 319 47.61 12.65 -16.21
N PRO A 320 47.39 13.97 -16.40
CA PRO A 320 46.26 14.67 -15.80
C PRO A 320 44.97 14.41 -16.59
N PHE A 321 43.86 14.27 -15.87
CA PHE A 321 42.51 14.11 -16.41
C PHE A 321 41.52 15.00 -15.63
N GLN A 322 40.31 15.20 -16.16
CA GLN A 322 39.27 15.91 -15.39
C GLN A 322 38.74 15.07 -14.21
N ARG A 323 38.69 13.75 -14.40
CA ARG A 323 38.42 12.72 -13.38
C ARG A 323 39.31 11.52 -13.68
N GLN A 324 39.81 10.83 -12.65
CA GLN A 324 40.66 9.65 -12.85
C GLN A 324 39.93 8.56 -13.69
N PRO A 325 40.46 8.19 -14.87
CA PRO A 325 39.87 7.11 -15.68
C PRO A 325 40.25 5.73 -15.11
N ALA A 326 39.52 4.67 -15.47
CA ALA A 326 40.01 3.30 -15.23
C ALA A 326 41.27 3.06 -16.05
N ALA A 327 42.23 2.35 -15.48
CA ALA A 327 43.51 2.10 -16.11
C ALA A 327 43.92 0.64 -15.99
N ALA A 328 44.92 0.21 -16.77
CA ALA A 328 45.65 -1.02 -16.56
C ALA A 328 47.10 -0.84 -17.02
N LEU A 329 48.05 -1.31 -16.21
CA LEU A 329 49.48 -1.35 -16.54
C LEU A 329 49.92 -2.81 -16.54
N PHE A 330 50.50 -3.31 -17.63
CA PHE A 330 51.01 -4.68 -17.67
C PHE A 330 52.34 -4.77 -18.41
N GLU A 331 53.14 -5.77 -18.06
CA GLU A 331 54.48 -5.97 -18.63
C GLU A 331 54.57 -7.25 -19.48
N ARG A 332 55.17 -7.11 -20.67
CA ARG A 332 55.51 -8.24 -21.54
C ARG A 332 56.81 -7.96 -22.30
N ALA A 333 57.75 -8.91 -22.25
CA ALA A 333 59.01 -8.88 -22.99
C ALA A 333 59.83 -7.58 -22.79
N GLY A 334 59.88 -7.06 -21.56
CA GLY A 334 60.60 -5.83 -21.23
C GLY A 334 59.92 -4.55 -21.75
N ILE A 335 58.63 -4.64 -22.10
CA ILE A 335 57.81 -3.49 -22.52
C ILE A 335 56.57 -3.43 -21.64
N ALA A 336 56.38 -2.31 -20.97
CA ALA A 336 55.17 -2.04 -20.19
C ALA A 336 54.16 -1.30 -21.05
N THR A 337 52.92 -1.80 -21.04
CA THR A 337 51.80 -1.19 -21.76
C THR A 337 50.83 -0.61 -20.75
N LEU A 338 50.57 0.69 -20.90
CA LEU A 338 49.61 1.45 -20.11
C LEU A 338 48.34 1.67 -20.94
N VAL A 339 47.19 1.33 -20.38
CA VAL A 339 45.88 1.44 -21.05
C VAL A 339 44.97 2.30 -20.19
N PHE A 340 44.38 3.34 -20.76
CA PHE A 340 43.38 4.18 -20.13
C PHE A 340 42.02 4.02 -20.82
N GLU A 341 40.96 3.88 -20.05
CA GLU A 341 39.58 3.92 -20.54
C GLU A 341 39.05 5.35 -20.39
N THR A 342 39.15 6.13 -21.47
CA THR A 342 38.82 7.56 -21.44
C THR A 342 38.39 8.10 -22.81
N PRO A 343 37.36 8.97 -22.85
CA PRO A 343 37.03 9.73 -24.05
C PRO A 343 38.01 10.90 -24.31
N GLU A 344 38.80 11.32 -23.30
CA GLU A 344 39.74 12.44 -23.41
C GLU A 344 40.97 12.07 -24.28
N THR A 345 41.54 13.04 -24.99
CA THR A 345 42.78 12.83 -25.76
C THR A 345 43.98 12.75 -24.81
N VAL A 346 44.64 11.59 -24.76
CA VAL A 346 45.85 11.38 -23.94
C VAL A 346 47.08 11.84 -24.72
N ALA A 347 47.72 12.93 -24.27
CA ALA A 347 49.02 13.36 -24.75
C ALA A 347 50.14 12.77 -23.89
N VAL A 348 51.30 12.49 -24.49
CA VAL A 348 52.49 12.08 -23.72
C VAL A 348 53.09 13.34 -23.08
N PRO A 349 53.15 13.45 -21.74
CA PRO A 349 53.75 14.60 -21.08
C PRO A 349 55.26 14.67 -21.36
N PRO A 350 55.89 15.86 -21.31
CA PRO A 350 57.35 15.98 -21.44
C PRO A 350 58.01 15.13 -20.36
N GLY A 351 58.77 14.11 -20.80
CA GLY A 351 59.10 12.97 -19.95
C GLY A 351 60.48 13.02 -19.29
N ASP A 352 60.58 12.31 -18.17
CA ASP A 352 61.85 11.92 -17.56
C ASP A 352 62.59 10.93 -18.49
N PRO A 353 63.91 11.07 -18.74
CA PRO A 353 64.69 10.19 -19.62
C PRO A 353 64.68 8.71 -19.22
N VAL A 354 64.16 8.36 -18.03
CA VAL A 354 63.94 6.97 -17.61
C VAL A 354 62.81 6.28 -18.40
N PHE A 355 61.86 7.01 -18.98
CA PHE A 355 60.72 6.42 -19.71
C PHE A 355 60.88 6.54 -21.24
N ASP A 356 61.50 5.53 -21.85
CA ASP A 356 61.62 5.42 -23.31
C ASP A 356 60.28 4.99 -23.93
N LEU A 357 59.57 5.92 -24.57
CA LEU A 357 58.33 5.65 -25.28
C LEU A 357 58.59 4.79 -26.53
N VAL A 358 57.95 3.62 -26.60
CA VAL A 358 58.07 2.66 -27.70
C VAL A 358 56.99 2.87 -28.76
N SER A 359 55.79 3.32 -28.37
CA SER A 359 54.69 3.60 -29.29
C SER A 359 53.92 4.84 -28.90
N GLN A 360 53.58 5.67 -29.89
CA GLN A 360 52.67 6.82 -29.71
C GLN A 360 51.29 6.35 -29.21
N PRO A 361 50.51 7.21 -28.53
CA PRO A 361 49.18 6.87 -28.02
C PRO A 361 48.27 6.36 -29.14
N ARG A 362 47.81 5.11 -29.05
CA ARG A 362 46.89 4.51 -30.01
C ARG A 362 45.51 4.34 -29.39
N ARG A 363 44.49 4.93 -30.03
CA ARG A 363 43.09 4.80 -29.61
C ARG A 363 42.42 3.60 -30.27
N GLN A 364 41.70 2.82 -29.47
CA GLN A 364 40.84 1.72 -29.90
C GLN A 364 39.53 1.79 -29.11
N GLY A 365 38.48 2.32 -29.73
CA GLY A 365 37.23 2.63 -29.04
C GLY A 365 37.43 3.63 -27.89
N ALA A 366 36.93 3.28 -26.70
CA ALA A 366 37.09 4.07 -25.48
C ALA A 366 38.50 3.98 -24.85
N PHE A 367 39.38 3.11 -25.38
CA PHE A 367 40.69 2.85 -24.78
C PHE A 367 41.81 3.56 -25.51
N VAL A 368 42.79 4.07 -24.77
CA VAL A 368 44.04 4.61 -25.29
C VAL A 368 45.20 3.83 -24.69
N SER A 369 46.08 3.30 -25.53
CA SER A 369 47.24 2.51 -25.12
C SER A 369 48.57 3.20 -25.45
N LEU A 370 49.53 3.11 -24.54
CA LEU A 370 50.89 3.61 -24.65
C LEU A 370 51.86 2.52 -24.22
N SER A 371 53.03 2.42 -24.85
CA SER A 371 54.05 1.43 -24.49
C SER A 371 55.37 2.11 -24.15
N PHE A 372 56.01 1.64 -23.08
CA PHE A 372 57.30 2.12 -22.59
C PHE A 372 58.27 0.96 -22.43
N LYS A 373 59.55 1.18 -22.71
CA LYS A 373 60.59 0.19 -22.40
C LYS A 373 60.79 0.13 -20.89
N VAL A 374 60.79 -1.06 -20.31
CA VAL A 374 61.03 -1.23 -18.88
C VAL A 374 62.52 -0.98 -18.58
N PRO A 375 62.86 -0.02 -17.70
CA PRO A 375 64.26 0.25 -17.37
C PRO A 375 64.91 -0.94 -16.66
N ARG A 376 66.20 -1.16 -16.89
CA ARG A 376 66.95 -2.20 -16.17
C ARG A 376 66.98 -1.83 -14.68
N GLU A 377 66.71 -2.83 -13.81
CA GLU A 377 66.75 -2.70 -12.34
C GLU A 377 65.70 -1.74 -11.73
N ARG A 378 64.66 -1.35 -12.49
CA ARG A 378 63.51 -0.61 -11.93
C ARG A 378 62.19 -1.30 -12.25
N LEU A 379 61.22 -1.12 -11.36
CA LEU A 379 59.85 -1.59 -11.48
C LEU A 379 58.93 -0.40 -11.79
N LEU A 380 57.96 -0.61 -12.67
CA LEU A 380 56.99 0.41 -13.03
C LEU A 380 55.71 0.26 -12.21
N ASP A 381 55.24 1.37 -11.65
CA ASP A 381 54.02 1.46 -10.86
C ASP A 381 53.09 2.54 -11.41
N LEU A 382 51.79 2.41 -11.11
CA LEU A 382 50.75 3.34 -11.51
C LEU A 382 50.05 3.85 -10.25
N VAL A 383 50.20 5.15 -9.98
CA VAL A 383 49.77 5.78 -8.72
C VAL A 383 48.74 6.88 -9.02
N PRO A 384 47.63 6.99 -8.25
CA PRO A 384 46.69 8.11 -8.42
C PRO A 384 47.35 9.47 -8.14
N ILE A 385 47.02 10.49 -8.94
CA ILE A 385 47.40 11.89 -8.71
C ILE A 385 46.17 12.69 -8.31
N GLY A 386 46.28 13.58 -7.33
CA GLY A 386 45.21 14.49 -6.90
C GLY A 386 44.87 14.35 -5.42
N ASP A 387 43.71 14.85 -5.03
CA ASP A 387 43.19 14.65 -3.68
C ASP A 387 42.89 13.16 -3.44
N ALA A 388 43.15 12.64 -2.25
CA ALA A 388 42.96 11.23 -1.92
C ALA A 388 41.49 10.81 -2.05
N ASP A 389 40.56 11.74 -1.81
CA ASP A 389 39.11 11.53 -1.91
C ASP A 389 38.56 11.77 -3.33
N ALA A 390 39.33 12.42 -4.21
CA ALA A 390 38.94 12.73 -5.58
C ALA A 390 40.16 12.85 -6.52
N PRO A 391 40.82 11.73 -6.84
CA PRO A 391 41.98 11.73 -7.72
C PRO A 391 41.62 12.24 -9.13
N THR A 392 42.52 13.04 -9.69
CA THR A 392 42.39 13.74 -10.98
C THR A 392 43.40 13.26 -12.02
N GLY A 393 44.07 12.13 -11.79
CA GLY A 393 44.92 11.53 -12.82
C GLY A 393 45.73 10.33 -12.36
N TRP A 394 46.68 9.93 -13.20
CA TRP A 394 47.59 8.80 -12.95
C TRP A 394 49.05 9.22 -13.16
N GLU A 395 49.94 8.79 -12.28
CA GLU A 395 51.39 8.90 -12.43
C GLU A 395 51.98 7.53 -12.72
N LEU A 396 52.73 7.42 -13.81
CA LEU A 396 53.59 6.28 -14.07
C LEU A 396 54.94 6.54 -13.41
N VAL A 397 55.32 5.73 -12.42
CA VAL A 397 56.54 5.91 -11.61
C VAL A 397 57.49 4.74 -11.84
N ALA A 398 58.80 4.98 -11.85
CA ALA A 398 59.84 3.97 -11.96
C ALA A 398 60.71 3.95 -10.69
N GLY A 399 60.60 2.90 -9.88
CA GLY A 399 61.29 2.78 -8.58
C GLY A 399 61.86 1.38 -8.31
N GLU A 400 62.56 1.22 -7.19
CA GLU A 400 63.11 -0.08 -6.77
C GLU A 400 62.05 -0.97 -6.11
N ASN A 401 60.97 -0.38 -5.59
CA ASN A 401 59.86 -1.06 -4.91
C ASN A 401 58.52 -0.66 -5.54
N LEU A 402 57.57 -1.59 -5.53
CA LEU A 402 56.18 -1.35 -5.93
C LEU A 402 55.33 -0.96 -4.72
N SER A 403 54.34 -0.09 -4.92
CA SER A 403 53.32 0.22 -3.91
C SER A 403 52.52 -1.03 -3.56
N ALA A 404 52.06 -1.11 -2.32
CA ALA A 404 51.24 -2.20 -1.84
C ALA A 404 49.99 -2.36 -2.73
N SER A 405 49.83 -3.55 -3.33
CA SER A 405 48.72 -3.87 -4.22
C SER A 405 47.97 -5.10 -3.76
N GLU A 406 46.66 -5.10 -3.97
CA GLU A 406 45.83 -6.29 -3.79
C GLU A 406 46.19 -7.34 -4.85
N THR A 407 46.51 -8.55 -4.40
CA THR A 407 46.94 -9.63 -5.28
C THR A 407 45.74 -10.31 -5.92
N LEU A 408 45.64 -10.20 -7.24
CA LEU A 408 44.63 -10.88 -8.03
C LEU A 408 45.02 -12.34 -8.27
N SER A 409 44.09 -13.25 -8.03
CA SER A 409 44.26 -14.69 -8.27
C SER A 409 43.13 -15.23 -9.13
N ALA A 410 43.48 -16.21 -9.97
CA ALA A 410 42.51 -16.97 -10.73
C ALA A 410 41.73 -17.91 -9.80
N ILE A 411 40.41 -17.90 -9.90
CA ILE A 411 39.49 -18.84 -9.24
C ILE A 411 38.66 -19.55 -10.29
N ARG A 412 38.26 -20.79 -10.03
CA ARG A 412 37.37 -21.52 -10.94
C ARG A 412 35.97 -20.91 -10.85
N ASN A 413 35.41 -20.49 -11.97
CA ASN A 413 34.06 -19.96 -12.04
C ASN A 413 33.18 -20.94 -12.84
N THR A 414 31.94 -21.15 -12.42
CA THR A 414 31.00 -22.03 -13.13
C THR A 414 29.88 -21.14 -13.65
N GLU A 415 29.78 -21.00 -14.96
CA GLU A 415 28.74 -20.17 -15.57
C GLU A 415 27.36 -20.84 -15.43
N ALA A 416 26.28 -20.06 -15.49
CA ALA A 416 24.90 -20.55 -15.43
C ALA A 416 24.56 -21.60 -16.52
N SER A 417 25.36 -21.66 -17.59
CA SER A 417 25.29 -22.67 -18.65
C SER A 417 25.91 -24.02 -18.29
N GLY A 418 26.47 -24.16 -17.08
CA GLY A 418 27.20 -25.36 -16.62
C GLY A 418 28.63 -25.47 -17.15
N ARG A 419 29.12 -24.47 -17.90
CA ARG A 419 30.48 -24.46 -18.46
C ARG A 419 31.49 -23.89 -17.47
N ILE A 420 32.70 -24.44 -17.48
CA ILE A 420 33.79 -24.05 -16.58
C ILE A 420 34.54 -22.86 -17.20
N GLY A 421 34.51 -21.73 -16.48
CA GLY A 421 35.31 -20.53 -16.74
C GLY A 421 36.37 -20.30 -15.64
N ILE A 422 37.23 -19.30 -15.83
CA ILE A 422 38.13 -18.80 -14.79
C ILE A 422 37.70 -17.38 -14.44
N GLY A 423 37.42 -17.14 -13.16
CA GLY A 423 37.14 -15.81 -12.62
C GLY A 423 38.41 -15.21 -11.99
N ILE A 424 38.55 -13.90 -12.04
CA ILE A 424 39.55 -13.13 -11.30
C ILE A 424 38.80 -12.04 -10.54
N ARG A 425 38.95 -11.96 -9.22
CA ARG A 425 38.28 -10.94 -8.40
C ARG A 425 38.98 -9.59 -8.53
N LEU A 426 38.67 -8.85 -9.58
CA LEU A 426 39.09 -7.46 -9.77
C LEU A 426 38.01 -6.54 -9.18
N PRO A 427 38.28 -5.83 -8.06
CA PRO A 427 37.32 -4.89 -7.49
C PRO A 427 37.08 -3.71 -8.45
N HIS A 428 35.81 -3.38 -8.69
CA HIS A 428 35.37 -2.33 -9.63
C HIS A 428 36.03 -2.44 -11.02
N PRO A 429 35.76 -3.52 -11.77
CA PRO A 429 36.31 -3.68 -13.11
C PRO A 429 35.74 -2.62 -14.06
N GLY A 430 36.61 -2.03 -14.86
CA GLY A 430 36.23 -1.21 -16.02
C GLY A 430 35.91 -2.07 -17.23
N GLY A 431 35.98 -1.47 -18.42
CA GLY A 431 35.76 -2.15 -19.67
C GLY A 431 36.90 -3.10 -20.08
N ALA A 432 36.60 -3.98 -21.04
CA ALA A 432 37.58 -4.89 -21.64
C ALA A 432 37.90 -4.50 -23.09
N THR A 433 39.17 -4.68 -23.49
CA THR A 433 39.65 -4.48 -24.86
C THR A 433 40.68 -5.52 -25.27
N TRP A 434 40.85 -5.74 -26.57
CA TRP A 434 41.85 -6.64 -27.13
C TRP A 434 42.95 -5.86 -27.85
N ILE A 435 44.19 -6.08 -27.45
CA ILE A 435 45.39 -5.48 -28.06
C ILE A 435 46.13 -6.57 -28.84
N GLU A 436 46.34 -6.32 -30.13
CA GLU A 436 47.14 -7.19 -31.01
C GLU A 436 48.56 -6.63 -31.17
N ARG A 437 49.57 -7.46 -30.89
CA ARG A 437 50.97 -7.05 -31.02
C ARG A 437 51.84 -8.23 -31.44
N GLY A 438 52.47 -8.13 -32.62
CA GLY A 438 53.42 -9.13 -33.09
C GLY A 438 52.85 -10.55 -33.23
N GLY A 439 51.56 -10.67 -33.53
CA GLY A 439 50.84 -11.95 -33.60
C GLY A 439 50.29 -12.46 -32.26
N GLU A 440 50.60 -11.81 -31.13
CA GLU A 440 50.00 -12.12 -29.81
C GLU A 440 48.69 -11.31 -29.62
N ARG A 441 47.65 -11.96 -29.06
CA ARG A 441 46.36 -11.34 -28.72
C ARG A 441 46.23 -11.20 -27.20
N ILE A 442 46.19 -9.97 -26.69
CA ILE A 442 46.16 -9.68 -25.25
C ILE A 442 44.83 -9.03 -24.88
N GLY A 443 44.02 -9.70 -24.06
CA GLY A 443 42.80 -9.17 -23.48
C GLY A 443 43.12 -8.36 -22.23
N VAL A 444 42.71 -7.11 -22.18
CA VAL A 444 42.98 -6.20 -21.06
C VAL A 444 41.66 -5.75 -20.45
N VAL A 445 41.54 -5.86 -19.13
CA VAL A 445 40.45 -5.29 -18.35
C VAL A 445 41.02 -4.22 -17.43
N THR A 446 40.54 -3.00 -17.57
CA THR A 446 40.91 -1.85 -16.73
C THR A 446 40.25 -1.97 -15.36
N GLY A 447 40.79 -1.32 -14.33
CA GLY A 447 40.22 -1.33 -12.97
C GLY A 447 40.09 0.07 -12.39
N TYR A 448 39.04 0.28 -11.60
CA TYR A 448 38.85 1.47 -10.78
C TYR A 448 39.35 1.21 -9.35
N GLY A 449 39.99 2.20 -8.72
CA GLY A 449 40.28 2.14 -7.29
C GLY A 449 41.52 2.92 -6.86
N PRO A 450 41.53 3.49 -5.64
CA PRO A 450 42.68 4.21 -5.10
C PRO A 450 43.82 3.27 -4.66
N LYS A 451 43.55 1.96 -4.49
CA LYS A 451 44.54 0.94 -4.19
C LYS A 451 44.80 0.09 -5.45
N PRO A 452 46.07 -0.08 -5.87
CA PRO A 452 46.36 -0.89 -7.04
C PRO A 452 45.98 -2.35 -6.81
N ALA A 453 45.20 -2.93 -7.71
CA ALA A 453 44.93 -4.37 -7.75
C ALA A 453 45.59 -4.97 -9.00
N GLY A 454 46.30 -6.09 -8.87
CA GLY A 454 47.06 -6.61 -10.00
C GLY A 454 47.58 -8.03 -9.83
N ILE A 455 48.10 -8.59 -10.92
CA ILE A 455 48.73 -9.91 -10.96
C ILE A 455 50.24 -9.73 -10.67
N PRO A 456 50.78 -10.23 -9.55
CA PRO A 456 52.16 -9.95 -9.15
C PRO A 456 53.20 -10.74 -9.96
N LYS A 457 52.84 -11.92 -10.48
CA LYS A 457 53.72 -12.81 -11.26
C LYS A 457 52.93 -13.46 -12.38
N ARG A 458 53.61 -13.74 -13.49
CA ARG A 458 53.03 -14.46 -14.64
C ARG A 458 52.47 -15.81 -14.19
N GLN A 459 51.22 -16.09 -14.55
CA GLN A 459 50.58 -17.38 -14.31
C GLN A 459 50.22 -18.01 -15.65
N ALA A 460 50.74 -19.21 -15.93
CA ALA A 460 50.51 -19.91 -17.18
C ALA A 460 49.39 -20.94 -17.02
N PHE A 461 48.40 -20.86 -17.92
CA PHE A 461 47.34 -21.86 -18.08
C PHE A 461 47.50 -22.52 -19.45
N VAL A 462 46.70 -23.57 -19.70
CA VAL A 462 46.68 -24.32 -20.96
C VAL A 462 46.27 -23.40 -22.12
N ASP A 463 45.16 -22.68 -21.94
CA ASP A 463 44.52 -21.89 -23.01
C ASP A 463 44.89 -20.40 -22.99
N PHE A 464 45.53 -19.91 -21.94
CA PHE A 464 45.94 -18.51 -21.80
C PHE A 464 47.05 -18.32 -20.76
N GLU A 465 47.54 -17.10 -20.62
CA GLU A 465 48.43 -16.71 -19.54
C GLU A 465 48.01 -15.37 -18.94
N LEU A 466 48.09 -15.26 -17.61
CA LEU A 466 47.95 -14.00 -16.91
C LEU A 466 49.30 -13.32 -16.84
N LEU A 467 49.37 -12.10 -17.37
CA LEU A 467 50.60 -11.29 -17.37
C LEU A 467 50.72 -10.50 -16.06
N PRO A 468 51.94 -10.20 -15.60
CA PRO A 468 52.15 -9.26 -14.50
C PRO A 468 51.46 -7.93 -14.80
N SER A 469 50.57 -7.50 -13.91
CA SER A 469 49.73 -6.34 -14.12
C SER A 469 49.50 -5.54 -12.85
N ARG A 470 49.10 -4.27 -13.01
CA ARG A 470 48.71 -3.34 -11.96
C ARG A 470 47.50 -2.54 -12.42
N GLN A 471 46.64 -2.19 -11.46
CA GLN A 471 45.37 -1.50 -11.67
C GLN A 471 44.39 -2.22 -12.61
N GLY A 472 44.58 -3.51 -12.90
CA GLY A 472 43.77 -4.23 -13.89
C GLY A 472 44.34 -5.60 -14.22
N VAL A 473 43.77 -6.27 -15.22
CA VAL A 473 44.10 -7.64 -15.61
C VAL A 473 44.51 -7.68 -17.08
N ALA A 474 45.62 -8.37 -17.39
CA ALA A 474 46.05 -8.62 -18.75
C ALA A 474 46.19 -10.14 -19.01
N VAL A 475 45.54 -10.60 -20.07
CA VAL A 475 45.38 -12.02 -20.43
C VAL A 475 45.95 -12.24 -21.83
N LEU A 476 47.06 -12.95 -21.93
CA LEU A 476 47.61 -13.40 -23.20
C LEU A 476 46.86 -14.65 -23.67
N ALA A 477 46.15 -14.56 -24.80
CA ALA A 477 45.42 -15.69 -25.36
C ALA A 477 46.38 -16.67 -26.05
N LYS A 478 46.26 -17.98 -25.74
CA LYS A 478 46.86 -19.07 -26.53
C LYS A 478 45.84 -19.76 -27.45
N ALA A 479 44.55 -19.58 -27.16
CA ALA A 479 43.45 -20.07 -27.96
C ALA A 479 42.74 -18.93 -28.71
N ASP A 480 42.31 -19.21 -29.94
CA ASP A 480 41.69 -18.20 -30.82
C ASP A 480 40.28 -17.78 -30.37
N ASP A 481 39.56 -18.63 -29.66
CA ASP A 481 38.19 -18.45 -29.17
C ASP A 481 38.10 -18.02 -27.69
N LEU A 482 39.18 -17.47 -27.13
CA LEU A 482 39.19 -16.97 -25.76
C LEU A 482 38.35 -15.70 -25.60
N LEU A 483 37.41 -15.72 -24.65
CA LEU A 483 36.57 -14.60 -24.24
C LEU A 483 37.06 -14.07 -22.89
N VAL A 484 37.27 -12.75 -22.80
CA VAL A 484 37.63 -12.04 -21.56
C VAL A 484 36.63 -10.91 -21.38
N ARG A 485 35.85 -10.94 -20.29
CA ARG A 485 34.79 -9.96 -20.04
C ARG A 485 34.78 -9.52 -18.57
N PRO A 486 34.47 -8.25 -18.27
CA PRO A 486 34.20 -7.82 -16.90
C PRO A 486 32.86 -8.40 -16.42
N ASP A 487 32.74 -8.58 -15.11
CA ASP A 487 31.56 -9.03 -14.36
C ASP A 487 31.41 -8.14 -13.11
N MET A 488 30.31 -8.22 -12.36
CA MET A 488 29.99 -7.23 -11.30
C MET A 488 31.13 -6.97 -10.31
N ASP A 489 31.89 -8.01 -9.91
CA ASP A 489 33.06 -7.90 -9.02
C ASP A 489 34.27 -8.70 -9.53
N GLY A 490 34.44 -8.78 -10.85
CA GLY A 490 35.61 -9.46 -11.41
C GLY A 490 35.74 -9.53 -12.92
N VAL A 491 36.64 -10.39 -13.37
CA VAL A 491 36.91 -10.68 -14.79
C VAL A 491 36.67 -12.16 -15.03
N VAL A 492 35.84 -12.48 -16.01
CA VAL A 492 35.57 -13.84 -16.45
C VAL A 492 36.34 -14.13 -17.73
N ILE A 493 37.10 -15.21 -17.71
CA ILE A 493 37.83 -15.78 -18.83
C ILE A 493 37.15 -17.10 -19.18
N ALA A 494 36.66 -17.23 -20.42
CA ALA A 494 35.90 -18.39 -20.86
C ALA A 494 36.18 -18.71 -22.34
N ARG A 495 35.71 -19.88 -22.80
CA ARG A 495 35.72 -20.31 -24.21
C ARG A 495 34.35 -20.86 -24.55
N GLU A 496 33.94 -20.75 -25.81
CA GLU A 496 32.65 -21.30 -26.25
C GLU A 496 32.59 -22.84 -26.06
N GLY A 497 33.70 -23.54 -26.28
CA GLY A 497 33.82 -25.00 -26.08
C GLY A 497 34.02 -25.47 -24.64
N GLY A 498 34.13 -24.56 -23.66
CA GLY A 498 34.51 -24.86 -22.27
C GLY A 498 36.03 -24.93 -22.06
N MET A 499 36.50 -24.67 -20.84
CA MET A 499 37.94 -24.67 -20.52
C MET A 499 38.40 -25.94 -19.79
N ALA A 500 39.56 -26.46 -20.21
CA ALA A 500 40.27 -27.51 -19.48
C ALA A 500 41.14 -26.88 -18.39
N VAL A 501 40.77 -27.06 -17.12
CA VAL A 501 41.50 -26.45 -16.00
C VAL A 501 42.08 -27.51 -15.07
N SER A 502 43.41 -27.65 -15.08
CA SER A 502 44.16 -28.41 -14.08
C SER A 502 44.98 -27.41 -13.25
N GLY A 503 44.68 -27.29 -11.95
CA GLY A 503 45.55 -26.58 -11.01
C GLY A 503 45.20 -25.12 -10.67
N VAL A 504 43.91 -24.77 -10.47
CA VAL A 504 43.59 -23.52 -9.76
C VAL A 504 43.91 -23.73 -8.28
N ALA A 505 44.88 -22.97 -7.77
CA ALA A 505 45.23 -23.00 -6.35
C ALA A 505 44.03 -22.58 -5.50
N ARG A 506 43.67 -23.42 -4.52
CA ARG A 506 42.83 -22.97 -3.40
C ARG A 506 43.52 -21.77 -2.74
N PRO A 507 42.78 -20.75 -2.28
CA PRO A 507 43.36 -19.73 -1.43
C PRO A 507 44.11 -20.42 -0.30
N ALA A 508 45.31 -19.95 0.04
CA ALA A 508 45.99 -20.43 1.22
C ALA A 508 45.06 -20.16 2.41
N GLU A 509 44.52 -21.23 3.00
CA GLU A 509 43.85 -21.16 4.29
C GLU A 509 44.79 -20.41 5.25
N PRO A 510 44.30 -19.42 6.02
CA PRO A 510 45.11 -18.89 7.10
C PRO A 510 45.49 -20.11 7.95
N ALA A 511 46.79 -20.30 8.15
CA ALA A 511 47.27 -21.48 8.84
C ALA A 511 46.60 -21.56 10.21
N LEU A 512 45.62 -22.46 10.35
CA LEU A 512 44.95 -22.84 11.60
C LEU A 512 45.89 -23.63 12.52
N THR A 513 47.20 -23.44 12.38
CA THR A 513 48.27 -24.08 13.13
C THR A 513 48.50 -23.47 14.52
N ALA A 514 47.68 -22.49 14.93
CA ALA A 514 47.85 -21.79 16.22
C ALA A 514 46.87 -22.23 17.33
N VAL A 515 46.01 -23.23 17.12
CA VAL A 515 45.20 -23.80 18.21
C VAL A 515 45.50 -25.28 18.33
N SER A 516 46.59 -25.63 19.03
CA SER A 516 46.85 -27.04 19.38
C SER A 516 45.72 -27.58 20.27
N ASP A 517 45.22 -26.76 21.21
CA ASP A 517 44.26 -27.19 22.24
C ASP A 517 42.91 -26.44 22.11
N LEU A 518 41.86 -27.14 21.67
CA LEU A 518 40.49 -26.62 21.63
C LEU A 518 39.87 -26.70 23.03
N ALA A 519 39.00 -25.76 23.39
CA ALA A 519 38.25 -25.88 24.65
C ALA A 519 37.29 -27.09 24.58
N ILE A 520 36.83 -27.43 23.38
CA ILE A 520 36.04 -28.61 23.06
C ILE A 520 36.82 -29.52 22.09
N GLU A 521 37.35 -30.61 22.63
CA GLU A 521 38.05 -31.64 21.86
C GLU A 521 37.14 -32.85 21.61
N ARG A 522 37.19 -33.41 20.39
CA ARG A 522 36.36 -34.55 19.97
C ARG A 522 36.47 -35.76 20.90
N GLN A 523 37.69 -36.27 21.10
CA GLN A 523 37.90 -37.52 21.81
C GLN A 523 37.37 -37.50 23.27
N PRO A 524 37.71 -36.51 24.13
CA PRO A 524 37.17 -36.48 25.48
C PRO A 524 35.68 -36.18 25.53
N TRP A 525 35.15 -35.43 24.56
CA TRP A 525 33.71 -35.15 24.46
C TRP A 525 32.92 -36.43 24.14
N ASP A 526 33.34 -37.18 23.14
CA ASP A 526 32.68 -38.43 22.73
C ASP A 526 32.79 -39.49 23.83
N ALA A 527 33.95 -39.57 24.50
CA ALA A 527 34.14 -40.45 25.64
C ALA A 527 33.15 -40.12 26.78
N ALA A 528 32.96 -38.83 27.10
CA ALA A 528 32.04 -38.38 28.14
C ALA A 528 30.57 -38.72 27.87
N ARG A 529 30.20 -39.00 26.61
CA ARG A 529 28.84 -39.38 26.18
C ARG A 529 28.63 -40.88 26.10
N SER A 530 29.68 -41.66 26.36
CA SER A 530 29.67 -43.12 26.28
C SER A 530 29.70 -43.77 27.67
N GLY A 531 29.26 -45.02 27.76
CA GLY A 531 29.24 -45.77 29.01
C GLY A 531 28.17 -45.26 30.00
N ASN A 532 28.40 -45.47 31.30
CA ASN A 532 27.48 -45.03 32.34
C ASN A 532 27.76 -43.58 32.73
N ILE A 533 27.04 -42.65 32.11
CA ILE A 533 27.20 -41.20 32.29
C ILE A 533 27.13 -40.80 33.78
N GLY A 534 26.18 -41.38 34.53
CA GLY A 534 25.99 -41.05 35.95
C GLY A 534 27.15 -41.48 36.84
N GLU A 535 27.76 -42.64 36.56
CA GLU A 535 28.97 -43.09 37.24
C GLU A 535 30.18 -42.25 36.87
N ASN A 536 30.37 -41.96 35.57
CA ASN A 536 31.47 -41.12 35.08
C ASN A 536 31.45 -39.72 35.71
N LEU A 537 30.28 -39.06 35.75
CA LEU A 537 30.14 -37.74 36.38
C LEU A 537 30.39 -37.80 37.90
N ARG A 538 29.98 -38.88 38.58
CA ARG A 538 30.23 -39.07 40.01
C ARG A 538 31.72 -39.29 40.30
N GLU A 539 32.40 -40.06 39.47
CA GLU A 539 33.85 -40.28 39.57
C GLU A 539 34.62 -38.97 39.38
N GLN A 540 34.29 -38.20 38.34
CA GLN A 540 34.89 -36.88 38.10
C GLN A 540 34.61 -35.90 39.25
N LEU A 541 33.39 -35.91 39.81
CA LEU A 541 33.06 -35.10 40.98
C LEU A 541 33.89 -35.50 42.21
N ASN A 542 34.00 -36.81 42.50
CA ASN A 542 34.83 -37.30 43.59
C ASN A 542 36.30 -36.90 43.41
N ALA A 543 36.82 -36.99 42.18
CA ALA A 543 38.17 -36.53 41.86
C ALA A 543 38.37 -35.03 42.16
N VAL A 544 37.38 -34.17 41.89
CA VAL A 544 37.41 -32.75 42.27
C VAL A 544 37.43 -32.57 43.80
N VAL A 545 36.65 -33.36 44.54
CA VAL A 545 36.56 -33.29 46.01
C VAL A 545 37.89 -33.70 46.66
N ASP A 546 38.47 -34.81 46.20
CA ASP A 546 39.69 -35.41 46.75
C ASP A 546 40.95 -34.61 46.39
N ALA A 547 40.92 -33.80 45.33
CA ALA A 547 42.06 -33.00 44.89
C ALA A 547 42.36 -31.81 45.82
N PRO A 548 43.65 -31.44 46.01
CA PRO A 548 44.04 -30.22 46.71
C PRO A 548 43.63 -28.98 45.92
N ARG A 549 43.40 -27.84 46.61
CA ARG A 549 42.84 -26.61 46.01
C ARG A 549 43.46 -26.21 44.64
N PRO A 550 44.79 -26.19 44.45
CA PRO A 550 45.40 -25.79 43.16
C PRO A 550 45.10 -26.76 42.00
N ALA A 551 44.76 -28.02 42.27
CA ALA A 551 44.47 -29.03 41.25
C ALA A 551 42.98 -29.13 40.89
N ARG A 552 42.09 -28.42 41.63
CA ARG A 552 40.64 -28.51 41.42
C ARG A 552 40.16 -27.79 40.16
N GLY A 553 40.83 -26.72 39.74
CA GLY A 553 40.45 -25.91 38.57
C GLY A 553 40.33 -26.75 37.28
N PRO A 554 41.41 -27.41 36.84
CA PRO A 554 41.38 -28.27 35.65
C PRO A 554 40.37 -29.42 35.73
N LEU A 555 40.24 -30.06 36.91
CA LEU A 555 39.27 -31.14 37.12
C LEU A 555 37.82 -30.64 37.01
N ARG A 556 37.53 -29.42 37.47
CA ARG A 556 36.21 -28.78 37.30
C ARG A 556 35.92 -28.45 35.83
N LEU A 557 36.91 -28.04 35.04
CA LEU A 557 36.71 -27.89 33.61
C LEU A 557 36.37 -29.21 32.93
N ALA A 558 37.09 -30.29 33.28
CA ALA A 558 36.81 -31.62 32.73
C ALA A 558 35.39 -32.11 33.11
N LEU A 559 34.98 -31.87 34.37
CA LEU A 559 33.62 -32.15 34.84
C LEU A 559 32.57 -31.32 34.09
N ALA A 560 32.78 -30.00 33.98
CA ALA A 560 31.88 -29.11 33.26
C ALA A 560 31.77 -29.48 31.77
N ARG A 561 32.88 -29.84 31.12
CA ARG A 561 32.89 -30.31 29.72
C ARG A 561 32.08 -31.60 29.57
N SER A 562 32.22 -32.55 30.50
CA SER A 562 31.44 -33.80 30.49
C SER A 562 29.94 -33.55 30.74
N MET A 563 29.60 -32.60 31.61
CA MET A 563 28.23 -32.15 31.81
C MET A 563 27.65 -31.52 30.54
N LEU A 564 28.39 -30.62 29.87
CA LEU A 564 27.97 -29.99 28.62
C LEU A 564 27.78 -30.99 27.47
N ALA A 565 28.65 -32.00 27.38
CA ALA A 565 28.54 -33.08 26.40
C ALA A 565 27.24 -33.90 26.55
N ASN A 566 26.65 -33.88 27.74
CA ASN A 566 25.42 -34.59 28.06
C ASN A 566 24.21 -33.65 28.27
N GLY A 567 24.31 -32.40 27.82
CA GLY A 567 23.19 -31.43 27.88
C GLY A 567 22.89 -30.86 29.27
N LEU A 568 23.78 -31.07 30.26
CA LEU A 568 23.64 -30.57 31.64
C LEU A 568 24.22 -29.14 31.76
N GLY A 569 23.72 -28.22 30.94
CA GLY A 569 24.28 -26.87 30.79
C GLY A 569 24.15 -26.00 32.06
N LEU A 570 23.10 -26.19 32.85
CA LEU A 570 22.87 -25.42 34.08
C LEU A 570 23.86 -25.86 35.18
N GLU A 571 24.04 -27.17 35.34
CA GLU A 571 24.98 -27.79 36.28
C GLU A 571 26.42 -27.43 35.90
N ALA A 572 26.76 -27.52 34.61
CA ALA A 572 28.07 -27.12 34.10
C ALA A 572 28.36 -25.65 34.40
N LEU A 573 27.38 -24.76 34.20
CA LEU A 573 27.55 -23.33 34.51
C LEU A 573 27.84 -23.11 36.01
N GLY A 574 27.17 -23.84 36.90
CA GLY A 574 27.46 -23.78 38.33
C GLY A 574 28.90 -24.22 38.66
N VAL A 575 29.37 -25.32 38.06
CA VAL A 575 30.75 -25.81 38.23
C VAL A 575 31.77 -24.79 37.72
N LEU A 576 31.52 -24.16 36.56
CA LEU A 576 32.38 -23.14 35.97
C LEU A 576 32.44 -21.87 36.83
N GLN A 577 31.32 -21.44 37.40
CA GLN A 577 31.27 -20.28 38.31
C GLN A 577 32.06 -20.53 39.59
N VAL A 578 31.94 -21.73 40.18
CA VAL A 578 32.74 -22.12 41.35
C VAL A 578 34.22 -22.14 40.98
N ALA A 579 34.59 -22.70 39.83
CA ALA A 579 35.98 -22.70 39.35
C ALA A 579 36.56 -21.28 39.22
N ALA A 580 35.81 -20.34 38.65
CA ALA A 580 36.24 -18.94 38.53
C ALA A 580 36.33 -18.22 39.88
N SER A 581 35.45 -18.53 40.84
CA SER A 581 35.42 -17.90 42.17
C SER A 581 36.56 -18.34 43.09
N GLU A 582 37.01 -19.60 42.97
CA GLU A 582 38.05 -20.16 43.81
C GLU A 582 39.47 -19.88 43.29
N ASP A 583 39.62 -19.63 41.99
CA ASP A 583 40.91 -19.36 41.33
C ASP A 583 40.80 -18.17 40.34
N PRO A 584 41.27 -16.97 40.72
CA PRO A 584 41.26 -15.79 39.84
C PRO A 584 42.10 -15.95 38.56
N VAL A 585 43.12 -16.81 38.55
CA VAL A 585 43.91 -17.10 37.34
C VAL A 585 43.05 -17.90 36.37
N MET A 586 42.29 -18.87 36.88
CA MET A 586 41.33 -19.66 36.11
C MET A 586 40.23 -18.79 35.48
N ALA A 587 39.75 -17.78 36.19
CA ALA A 587 38.73 -16.85 35.70
C ALA A 587 39.16 -16.07 34.44
N GLY A 588 40.48 -15.88 34.25
CA GLY A 588 41.05 -15.24 33.06
C GLY A 588 41.35 -16.19 31.90
N GLN A 589 41.09 -17.49 32.03
CA GLN A 589 41.44 -18.48 31.01
C GLN A 589 40.40 -18.56 29.89
N ARG A 590 40.92 -18.74 28.68
CA ARG A 590 40.16 -18.94 27.44
C ARG A 590 39.12 -20.06 27.54
N GLU A 591 39.51 -21.23 28.04
CA GLU A 591 38.64 -22.41 28.06
C GLU A 591 37.40 -22.20 28.94
N LEU A 592 37.57 -21.58 30.10
CA LEU A 592 36.47 -21.27 31.01
C LEU A 592 35.46 -20.33 30.34
N ALA A 593 35.92 -19.30 29.64
CA ALA A 593 35.08 -18.37 28.92
C ALA A 593 34.31 -19.03 27.78
N ILE A 594 34.96 -19.88 26.98
CA ILE A 594 34.32 -20.62 25.89
C ILE A 594 33.28 -21.59 26.44
N LEU A 595 33.61 -22.42 27.43
CA LEU A 595 32.65 -23.36 28.03
C LEU A 595 31.48 -22.65 28.70
N THR A 596 31.70 -21.48 29.32
CA THR A 596 30.63 -20.64 29.86
C THR A 596 29.71 -20.12 28.75
N ALA A 597 30.26 -19.73 27.61
CA ALA A 597 29.48 -19.31 26.45
C ALA A 597 28.65 -20.47 25.87
N VAL A 598 29.25 -21.66 25.76
CA VAL A 598 28.55 -22.87 25.27
C VAL A 598 27.42 -23.28 26.21
N ALA A 599 27.66 -23.27 27.53
CA ALA A 599 26.64 -23.55 28.54
C ALA A 599 25.42 -22.62 28.38
N ASN A 600 25.67 -21.30 28.28
CA ASN A 600 24.61 -20.32 28.08
C ASN A 600 23.93 -20.48 26.70
N ALA A 601 24.68 -20.81 25.66
CA ALA A 601 24.13 -21.04 24.31
C ALA A 601 23.21 -22.28 24.26
N GLN A 602 23.56 -23.39 24.92
CA GLN A 602 22.70 -24.58 25.04
C GLN A 602 21.38 -24.28 25.76
N MET A 603 21.39 -23.32 26.69
CA MET A 603 20.20 -22.85 27.40
C MET A 603 19.46 -21.70 26.69
N ALA A 604 19.81 -21.39 25.43
CA ALA A 604 19.28 -20.25 24.67
C ALA A 604 19.46 -18.86 25.32
N ARG A 605 20.41 -18.72 26.26
CA ARG A 605 20.78 -17.45 26.91
C ARG A 605 21.86 -16.73 26.09
N TYR A 606 21.51 -16.33 24.87
CA TYR A 606 22.48 -15.83 23.90
C TYR A 606 23.19 -14.53 24.32
N ALA A 607 22.51 -13.66 25.08
CA ALA A 607 23.11 -12.44 25.61
C ALA A 607 24.22 -12.73 26.64
N ASP A 608 23.98 -13.66 27.56
CA ASP A 608 24.98 -14.10 28.55
C ASP A 608 26.13 -14.85 27.87
N ALA A 609 25.83 -15.67 26.87
CA ALA A 609 26.84 -16.34 26.06
C ALA A 609 27.74 -15.33 25.33
N ARG A 610 27.16 -14.25 24.77
CA ARG A 610 27.92 -13.17 24.12
C ARG A 610 28.85 -12.49 25.13
N LYS A 611 28.31 -12.11 26.29
CA LYS A 611 29.06 -11.46 27.38
C LYS A 611 30.26 -12.30 27.84
N ALA A 612 30.13 -13.62 27.89
CA ALA A 612 31.23 -14.52 28.24
C ALA A 612 32.39 -14.48 27.23
N LEU A 613 32.13 -14.09 25.97
CA LEU A 613 33.13 -14.04 24.90
C LEU A 613 33.64 -12.61 24.60
N ASP A 614 33.17 -11.59 25.32
CA ASP A 614 33.46 -10.17 25.04
C ASP A 614 34.81 -9.67 25.61
N SER A 615 35.65 -10.57 26.12
CA SER A 615 36.97 -10.20 26.63
C SER A 615 37.98 -9.86 25.51
N GLU A 616 38.89 -8.93 25.81
CA GLU A 616 39.91 -8.44 24.86
C GLU A 616 40.80 -9.57 24.32
N TYR A 617 41.22 -10.50 25.19
CA TYR A 617 42.10 -11.61 24.81
C TYR A 617 41.42 -12.66 23.91
N LEU A 618 40.08 -12.70 23.86
CA LEU A 618 39.31 -13.59 22.98
C LEU A 618 38.97 -12.94 21.63
N ARG A 619 39.38 -11.69 21.38
CA ARG A 619 39.08 -11.01 20.11
C ARG A 619 39.72 -11.69 18.91
N ALA A 620 40.95 -12.18 19.07
CA ALA A 620 41.69 -12.90 18.04
C ALA A 620 41.52 -14.43 18.11
N ASP A 621 40.82 -14.94 19.13
CA ASP A 621 40.66 -16.38 19.31
C ASP A 621 39.68 -16.97 18.29
N PRO A 622 40.09 -17.99 17.51
CA PRO A 622 39.27 -18.48 16.41
C PRO A 622 38.14 -19.42 16.88
N GLU A 623 38.25 -20.05 18.06
CA GLU A 623 37.15 -20.83 18.65
C GLU A 623 36.08 -19.91 19.26
N ALA A 624 36.50 -18.82 19.91
CA ALA A 624 35.60 -17.76 20.33
C ALA A 624 34.93 -17.08 19.12
N ARG A 625 35.64 -16.90 18.00
CA ARG A 625 35.05 -16.40 16.75
C ARG A 625 33.96 -17.34 16.21
N LEU A 626 34.17 -18.65 16.24
CA LEU A 626 33.18 -19.65 15.82
C LEU A 626 31.89 -19.51 16.66
N TRP A 627 32.00 -19.48 17.99
CA TRP A 627 30.84 -19.32 18.86
C TRP A 627 30.20 -17.93 18.75
N LYS A 628 30.97 -16.87 18.54
CA LYS A 628 30.42 -15.54 18.20
C LYS A 628 29.61 -15.60 16.90
N GLY A 629 30.10 -16.29 15.88
CA GLY A 629 29.38 -16.53 14.62
C GLY A 629 28.04 -17.24 14.83
N TYR A 630 28.01 -18.28 15.68
CA TYR A 630 26.76 -18.93 16.10
C TYR A 630 25.79 -17.94 16.77
N LEU A 631 26.28 -17.11 17.71
CA LEU A 631 25.45 -16.11 18.39
C LEU A 631 24.98 -14.98 17.46
N ASP A 632 25.81 -14.59 16.49
CA ASP A 632 25.47 -13.63 15.45
C ASP A 632 24.35 -14.16 14.54
N ALA A 633 24.40 -15.44 14.17
CA ALA A 633 23.32 -16.10 13.43
C ALA A 633 22.02 -16.13 14.25
N LYS A 634 22.09 -16.48 15.54
CA LYS A 634 20.89 -16.45 16.42
C LYS A 634 20.33 -15.04 16.64
N ALA A 635 21.12 -14.00 16.38
CA ALA A 635 20.69 -12.61 16.42
C ALA A 635 20.28 -12.05 15.04
N GLY A 636 20.22 -12.87 13.99
CA GLY A 636 19.87 -12.44 12.63
C GLY A 636 20.94 -11.63 11.91
N ARG A 637 22.19 -11.61 12.42
CA ARG A 637 23.33 -10.90 11.80
C ARG A 637 24.04 -11.80 10.78
N TRP A 638 23.30 -12.20 9.74
CA TRP A 638 23.71 -13.22 8.79
C TRP A 638 25.05 -12.98 8.09
N PRO A 639 25.39 -11.77 7.58
CA PRO A 639 26.66 -11.55 6.90
C PRO A 639 27.89 -11.72 7.82
N ILE A 640 27.75 -11.29 9.07
CA ILE A 640 28.81 -11.42 10.09
C ILE A 640 28.97 -12.89 10.47
N ALA A 641 27.86 -13.59 10.69
CA ALA A 641 27.86 -15.00 11.03
C ALA A 641 28.46 -15.86 9.91
N ASP A 642 28.05 -15.65 8.67
CA ASP A 642 28.55 -16.38 7.49
C ASP A 642 30.07 -16.21 7.33
N THR A 643 30.57 -14.98 7.49
CA THR A 643 32.02 -14.70 7.48
C THR A 643 32.73 -15.45 8.60
N ALA A 644 32.20 -15.42 9.83
CA ALA A 644 32.78 -16.12 10.95
C ALA A 644 32.83 -17.65 10.74
N PHE A 645 31.78 -18.25 10.16
CA PHE A 645 31.76 -19.69 9.85
C PHE A 645 32.73 -20.07 8.74
N ARG A 646 32.89 -19.23 7.71
CA ARG A 646 33.89 -19.44 6.65
C ARG A 646 35.32 -19.39 7.20
N ASP A 647 35.62 -18.39 8.03
CA ASP A 647 36.94 -18.23 8.66
C ASP A 647 37.29 -19.37 9.64
N THR A 648 36.27 -20.05 10.18
CA THR A 648 36.45 -21.08 11.23
C THR A 648 36.08 -22.49 10.76
N ALA A 649 35.95 -22.71 9.45
CA ALA A 649 35.57 -24.00 8.86
C ALA A 649 36.48 -25.16 9.31
N GLY A 650 37.80 -24.94 9.35
CA GLY A 650 38.76 -25.95 9.81
C GLY A 650 38.68 -26.25 11.32
N ILE A 651 38.12 -25.34 12.14
CA ILE A 651 37.84 -25.60 13.56
C ILE A 651 36.60 -26.47 13.70
N ILE A 652 35.54 -26.15 12.94
CA ILE A 652 34.31 -26.96 12.90
C ILE A 652 34.65 -28.41 12.55
N GLU A 653 35.62 -28.64 11.64
CA GLU A 653 36.11 -29.98 11.27
C GLU A 653 36.73 -30.80 12.40
N ARG A 654 37.20 -30.16 13.47
CA ARG A 654 37.82 -30.81 14.63
C ARG A 654 36.86 -31.03 15.80
N TYR A 655 35.68 -30.44 15.76
CA TYR A 655 34.66 -30.58 16.80
C TYR A 655 34.02 -31.99 16.81
N PRO A 656 33.40 -32.38 17.95
CA PRO A 656 32.53 -33.56 18.03
C PRO A 656 31.38 -33.53 17.01
N ASP A 657 30.90 -34.70 16.58
CA ASP A 657 29.96 -34.83 15.45
C ASP A 657 28.60 -34.16 15.70
N ASP A 658 28.09 -34.22 16.93
CA ASP A 658 26.84 -33.56 17.31
C ASP A 658 26.93 -32.04 17.22
N LEU A 659 27.97 -31.45 17.80
CA LEU A 659 28.21 -30.01 17.74
C LEU A 659 28.55 -29.58 16.32
N GLN A 660 29.27 -30.40 15.56
CA GLN A 660 29.55 -30.14 14.17
C GLN A 660 28.25 -30.08 13.36
N SER A 661 27.34 -31.04 13.53
CA SER A 661 26.05 -31.06 12.83
C SER A 661 25.20 -29.82 13.15
N LEU A 662 25.17 -29.42 14.43
CA LEU A 662 24.50 -28.20 14.90
C LEU A 662 25.11 -26.94 14.27
N LEU A 663 26.43 -26.74 14.41
CA LEU A 663 27.10 -25.55 13.91
C LEU A 663 27.01 -25.43 12.39
N ARG A 664 27.11 -26.56 11.66
CA ARG A 664 26.95 -26.58 10.20
C ARG A 664 25.51 -26.31 9.76
N SER A 665 24.50 -26.73 10.52
CA SER A 665 23.10 -26.36 10.25
C SER A 665 22.89 -24.85 10.33
N VAL A 666 23.52 -24.19 11.32
CA VAL A 666 23.45 -22.74 11.49
C VAL A 666 24.28 -22.01 10.45
N ALA A 667 25.45 -22.55 10.07
CA ALA A 667 26.25 -22.02 8.98
C ALA A 667 25.52 -22.12 7.63
N ALA A 668 24.80 -23.22 7.38
CA ALA A 668 23.97 -23.37 6.20
C ALA A 668 22.84 -22.34 6.15
N GLU A 669 22.20 -22.08 7.30
CA GLU A 669 21.19 -21.03 7.41
C GLU A 669 21.76 -19.64 7.14
N ALA A 670 22.91 -19.30 7.72
CA ALA A 670 23.58 -18.02 7.45
C ALA A 670 23.91 -17.86 5.96
N ALA A 671 24.43 -18.91 5.31
CA ALA A 671 24.72 -18.91 3.88
C ALA A 671 23.45 -18.78 3.00
N ILE A 672 22.33 -19.38 3.42
CA ILE A 672 21.02 -19.21 2.77
C ILE A 672 20.57 -17.74 2.83
N GLU A 673 20.71 -17.09 3.98
CA GLU A 673 20.27 -15.70 4.17
C GLU A 673 21.20 -14.69 3.45
N THR A 674 22.46 -15.05 3.18
CA THR A 674 23.39 -14.24 2.37
C THR A 674 23.36 -14.58 0.88
N GLY A 675 22.58 -15.57 0.46
CA GLY A 675 22.41 -15.97 -0.95
C GLY A 675 23.49 -16.91 -1.49
N ASP A 676 24.34 -17.49 -0.65
CA ASP A 676 25.33 -18.50 -1.04
C ASP A 676 24.77 -19.93 -0.92
N TRP A 677 23.93 -20.29 -1.90
CA TRP A 677 23.26 -21.59 -1.97
C TRP A 677 24.23 -22.78 -2.12
N ALA A 678 25.39 -22.54 -2.73
CA ALA A 678 26.41 -23.56 -2.95
C ALA A 678 27.07 -23.94 -1.63
N THR A 679 27.52 -22.94 -0.87
CA THR A 679 28.05 -23.14 0.48
C THR A 679 27.00 -23.74 1.40
N ALA A 680 25.76 -23.26 1.37
CA ALA A 680 24.67 -23.82 2.15
C ALA A 680 24.44 -25.32 1.85
N SER A 681 24.38 -25.68 0.57
CA SER A 681 24.21 -27.08 0.14
C SER A 681 25.38 -27.97 0.59
N GLN A 682 26.61 -27.47 0.53
CA GLN A 682 27.79 -28.17 1.02
C GLN A 682 27.71 -28.39 2.53
N GLN A 683 27.36 -27.36 3.31
CA GLN A 683 27.20 -27.47 4.77
C GLN A 683 26.10 -28.45 5.14
N ILE A 684 24.94 -28.41 4.46
CA ILE A 684 23.83 -29.34 4.67
C ILE A 684 24.27 -30.79 4.43
N THR A 685 24.90 -31.06 3.28
CA THR A 685 25.35 -32.42 2.93
C THR A 685 26.36 -32.96 3.94
N THR A 686 27.29 -32.10 4.37
CA THR A 686 28.35 -32.45 5.33
C THR A 686 27.80 -32.69 6.73
N ALA A 687 26.80 -31.91 7.14
CA ALA A 687 26.10 -32.08 8.42
C ALA A 687 25.23 -33.34 8.42
N GLN A 688 24.51 -33.61 7.31
CA GLN A 688 23.60 -34.75 7.19
C GLN A 688 24.30 -36.10 7.37
N ALA A 689 25.52 -36.23 6.84
CA ALA A 689 26.31 -37.45 6.98
C ALA A 689 26.71 -37.78 8.43
N ARG A 690 26.62 -36.80 9.33
CA ARG A 690 27.03 -36.89 10.75
C ARG A 690 25.89 -36.59 11.73
N ALA A 691 24.70 -36.28 11.22
CA ALA A 691 23.55 -35.98 12.05
C ALA A 691 23.07 -37.27 12.72
N SER A 692 23.28 -37.37 14.04
CA SER A 692 22.74 -38.47 14.86
C SER A 692 21.38 -38.12 15.47
N ASP A 693 21.05 -36.83 15.56
CA ASP A 693 19.79 -36.33 16.09
C ASP A 693 18.76 -36.11 14.96
N ARG A 694 17.53 -36.59 15.21
CA ARG A 694 16.39 -36.37 14.32
C ARG A 694 16.06 -34.88 14.21
N SER A 695 16.16 -34.10 15.29
CA SER A 695 15.86 -32.66 15.26
C SER A 695 16.76 -31.90 14.26
N VAL A 696 18.05 -32.23 14.27
CA VAL A 696 19.04 -31.67 13.34
C VAL A 696 18.74 -32.14 11.92
N SER A 697 18.40 -33.42 11.71
CA SER A 697 18.03 -33.93 10.39
C SER A 697 16.80 -33.24 9.80
N ASP A 698 15.75 -33.04 10.61
CA ASP A 698 14.54 -32.34 10.21
C ASP A 698 14.85 -30.87 9.86
N ARG A 699 15.70 -30.21 10.65
CA ARG A 699 16.18 -28.85 10.38
C ARG A 699 16.97 -28.77 9.07
N LEU A 700 17.86 -29.73 8.79
CA LEU A 700 18.64 -29.78 7.55
C LEU A 700 17.72 -30.01 6.34
N ALA A 701 16.72 -30.89 6.45
CA ALA A 701 15.70 -31.09 5.42
C ALA A 701 14.89 -29.81 5.16
N PHE A 702 14.53 -29.07 6.22
CA PHE A 702 13.89 -27.76 6.10
C PHE A 702 14.77 -26.76 5.34
N LEU A 703 16.05 -26.65 5.69
CA LEU A 703 16.99 -25.74 5.00
C LEU A 703 17.18 -26.14 3.54
N ARG A 704 17.17 -27.44 3.22
CA ARG A 704 17.19 -27.90 1.83
C ARG A 704 15.95 -27.47 1.07
N ALA A 705 14.76 -27.62 1.65
CA ALA A 705 13.50 -27.18 1.05
C ALA A 705 13.49 -25.67 0.79
N ARG A 706 14.13 -24.86 1.64
CA ARG A 706 14.32 -23.41 1.38
C ARG A 706 15.16 -23.13 0.14
N ILE A 707 16.22 -23.91 -0.09
CA ILE A 707 17.02 -23.80 -1.31
C ILE A 707 16.19 -24.23 -2.52
N ASP A 708 15.43 -25.31 -2.41
CA ASP A 708 14.55 -25.80 -3.48
C ASP A 708 13.48 -24.74 -3.84
N GLU A 709 12.89 -24.07 -2.85
CA GLU A 709 11.93 -22.97 -3.05
C GLU A 709 12.54 -21.81 -3.85
N VAL A 710 13.72 -21.32 -3.45
CA VAL A 710 14.36 -20.16 -4.09
C VAL A 710 14.94 -20.52 -5.47
N THR A 711 15.34 -21.78 -5.69
CA THR A 711 15.85 -22.26 -6.98
C THR A 711 14.74 -22.67 -7.97
N GLY A 712 13.47 -22.49 -7.60
CA GLY A 712 12.31 -22.74 -8.46
C GLY A 712 11.77 -24.17 -8.41
N GLN A 713 12.33 -25.06 -7.59
CA GLN A 713 11.83 -26.41 -7.33
C GLN A 713 10.68 -26.38 -6.29
N THR A 714 9.67 -25.55 -6.54
CA THR A 714 8.61 -25.21 -5.57
C THR A 714 7.72 -26.40 -5.19
N SER A 715 7.55 -27.39 -6.06
CA SER A 715 6.81 -28.62 -5.72
C SER A 715 7.55 -29.48 -4.70
N ALA A 716 8.85 -29.72 -4.90
CA ALA A 716 9.67 -30.50 -3.99
C ALA A 716 9.84 -29.81 -2.62
N ALA A 717 9.96 -28.48 -2.65
CA ALA A 717 9.97 -27.65 -1.45
C ALA A 717 8.65 -27.79 -0.67
N LEU A 718 7.50 -27.64 -1.34
CA LEU A 718 6.19 -27.74 -0.71
C LEU A 718 5.94 -29.14 -0.11
N ASP A 719 6.26 -30.21 -0.84
CA ASP A 719 6.11 -31.59 -0.34
C ASP A 719 6.95 -31.83 0.92
N THR A 720 8.14 -31.20 0.99
CA THR A 720 9.01 -31.29 2.16
C THR A 720 8.49 -30.45 3.32
N TYR A 721 7.97 -29.25 3.08
CA TYR A 721 7.35 -28.43 4.13
C TYR A 721 6.11 -29.11 4.72
N GLN A 722 5.26 -29.73 3.90
CA GLN A 722 4.08 -30.46 4.39
C GLN A 722 4.48 -31.66 5.25
N ARG A 723 5.47 -32.44 4.81
CA ARG A 723 5.98 -33.55 5.62
C ARG A 723 6.52 -33.07 6.97
N LEU A 724 7.33 -32.01 6.95
CA LEU A 724 7.93 -31.46 8.16
C LEU A 724 6.91 -30.79 9.09
N SER A 725 5.83 -30.20 8.56
CA SER A 725 4.75 -29.68 9.43
C SER A 725 4.10 -30.77 10.28
N ASP A 726 4.08 -32.01 9.78
CA ASP A 726 3.38 -33.11 10.43
C ASP A 726 4.31 -33.97 11.30
N THR A 727 5.58 -34.14 10.88
CA THR A 727 6.50 -35.12 11.48
C THR A 727 7.68 -34.54 12.25
N ALA A 728 7.99 -33.25 12.07
CA ALA A 728 9.17 -32.65 12.69
C ALA A 728 8.93 -32.28 14.16
N ASP A 729 10.00 -31.90 14.85
CA ASP A 729 9.89 -31.25 16.15
C ASP A 729 9.15 -29.92 16.04
N ARG A 730 8.51 -29.47 17.14
CA ARG A 730 7.64 -28.28 17.12
C ARG A 730 8.27 -27.03 16.48
N PRO A 731 9.54 -26.67 16.75
CA PRO A 731 10.16 -25.50 16.12
C PRO A 731 10.25 -25.63 14.59
N THR A 732 10.70 -26.77 14.08
CA THR A 732 10.82 -27.01 12.64
C THR A 732 9.45 -27.14 11.99
N ALA A 733 8.50 -27.80 12.66
CA ALA A 733 7.12 -27.94 12.20
C ALA A 733 6.41 -26.58 12.10
N ALA A 734 6.63 -25.67 13.05
CA ALA A 734 6.05 -24.33 13.05
C ALA A 734 6.52 -23.51 11.83
N VAL A 735 7.84 -23.43 11.60
CA VAL A 735 8.38 -22.68 10.45
C VAL A 735 8.03 -23.35 9.11
N ALA A 736 7.98 -24.69 9.06
CA ALA A 736 7.54 -25.44 7.88
C ALA A 736 6.05 -25.21 7.59
N THR A 737 5.20 -25.16 8.62
CA THR A 737 3.77 -24.82 8.48
C THR A 737 3.60 -23.43 7.90
N LEU A 738 4.31 -22.43 8.43
CA LEU A 738 4.27 -21.06 7.92
C LEU A 738 4.67 -20.99 6.44
N ARG A 739 5.87 -21.48 6.09
CA ARG A 739 6.38 -21.41 4.71
C ARG A 739 5.56 -22.26 3.75
N GLY A 740 5.19 -23.47 4.14
CA GLY A 740 4.37 -24.38 3.35
C GLY A 740 3.00 -23.79 3.02
N THR A 741 2.36 -23.14 4.00
CA THR A 741 1.06 -22.47 3.81
C THR A 741 1.16 -21.30 2.83
N VAL A 742 2.13 -20.41 3.03
CA VAL A 742 2.35 -19.24 2.15
C VAL A 742 2.70 -19.69 0.72
N LEU A 743 3.57 -20.69 0.57
CA LEU A 743 3.95 -21.22 -0.73
C LEU A 743 2.79 -21.94 -1.43
N ALA A 744 2.01 -22.76 -0.70
CA ALA A 744 0.84 -23.43 -1.25
C ALA A 744 -0.19 -22.42 -1.77
N HIS A 745 -0.42 -21.34 -1.02
CA HIS A 745 -1.31 -20.26 -1.44
C HIS A 745 -0.78 -19.54 -2.69
N ALA A 746 0.50 -19.16 -2.70
CA ALA A 746 1.13 -18.50 -3.84
C ALA A 746 1.09 -19.35 -5.12
N LEU A 747 1.15 -20.68 -5.00
CA LEU A 747 1.01 -21.62 -6.13
C LEU A 747 -0.45 -21.90 -6.53
N GLY A 748 -1.44 -21.30 -5.89
CA GLY A 748 -2.87 -21.56 -6.12
C GLY A 748 -3.34 -22.95 -5.70
N LYS A 749 -2.52 -23.68 -4.92
CA LYS A 749 -2.86 -25.02 -4.38
C LYS A 749 -3.66 -24.95 -3.09
N MET A 750 -3.73 -23.79 -2.45
CA MET A 750 -4.47 -23.55 -1.21
C MET A 750 -5.28 -22.25 -1.33
N PRO A 751 -6.61 -22.30 -1.12
CA PRO A 751 -7.44 -21.10 -1.13
C PRO A 751 -7.10 -20.18 0.05
N VAL A 752 -7.29 -18.87 -0.11
CA VAL A 752 -6.94 -17.85 0.90
C VAL A 752 -7.59 -18.12 2.26
N ALA A 753 -8.83 -18.63 2.29
CA ALA A 753 -9.54 -18.93 3.53
C ALA A 753 -8.88 -20.06 4.34
N GLU A 754 -8.44 -21.12 3.66
CA GLU A 754 -7.73 -22.24 4.30
C GLU A 754 -6.33 -21.81 4.76
N ALA A 755 -5.64 -20.98 3.97
CA ALA A 755 -4.35 -20.43 4.36
C ALA A 755 -4.45 -19.56 5.63
N ILE A 756 -5.49 -18.74 5.74
CA ILE A 756 -5.77 -17.95 6.95
C ILE A 756 -5.99 -18.88 8.15
N GLU A 757 -6.88 -19.86 8.04
CA GLU A 757 -7.20 -20.79 9.14
C GLU A 757 -5.95 -21.53 9.64
N ARG A 758 -5.08 -21.97 8.72
CA ARG A 758 -3.84 -22.67 9.06
C ARG A 758 -2.83 -21.77 9.79
N LEU A 759 -2.69 -20.51 9.38
CA LEU A 759 -1.83 -19.55 10.07
C LEU A 759 -2.44 -19.07 11.41
N GLU A 760 -3.76 -18.96 11.52
CA GLU A 760 -4.44 -18.67 12.80
C GLU A 760 -4.20 -19.82 13.80
N THR A 761 -4.29 -21.07 13.35
CA THR A 761 -3.99 -22.25 14.17
C THR A 761 -2.51 -22.27 14.60
N LEU A 762 -1.60 -21.89 13.71
CA LEU A 762 -0.19 -21.75 14.06
C LEU A 762 0.02 -20.69 15.15
N LEU A 763 -0.67 -19.54 15.03
CA LEU A 763 -0.61 -18.46 16.02
C LEU A 763 -1.18 -18.86 17.38
N LEU A 764 -2.10 -19.83 17.44
CA LEU A 764 -2.59 -20.39 18.72
C LEU A 764 -1.60 -21.35 19.38
N THR A 765 -0.67 -21.91 18.62
CA THR A 765 0.22 -23.00 19.08
C THR A 765 1.68 -22.58 19.23
N TRP A 766 2.10 -21.49 18.60
CA TRP A 766 3.48 -21.01 18.58
C TRP A 766 3.59 -19.50 18.84
N HIS A 767 4.44 -19.10 19.79
CA HIS A 767 4.55 -17.72 20.27
C HIS A 767 5.99 -17.36 20.69
N GLY A 768 6.31 -16.07 20.69
CA GLY A 768 7.46 -15.48 21.39
C GLY A 768 8.72 -15.27 20.54
N ASP A 769 8.70 -15.59 19.25
CA ASP A 769 9.86 -15.48 18.37
C ASP A 769 9.54 -14.86 17.00
N GLU A 770 10.51 -14.87 16.09
CA GLU A 770 10.34 -14.33 14.74
C GLU A 770 9.30 -15.11 13.91
N ILE A 771 9.07 -16.39 14.21
CA ILE A 771 8.05 -17.19 13.50
C ILE A 771 6.67 -16.63 13.81
N GLU A 772 6.39 -16.23 15.05
CA GLU A 772 5.14 -15.54 15.41
C GLU A 772 4.97 -14.26 14.58
N GLN A 773 6.02 -13.43 14.51
CA GLN A 773 5.98 -12.17 13.75
C GLN A 773 5.72 -12.40 12.26
N ARG A 774 6.42 -13.36 11.65
CA ARG A 774 6.22 -13.72 10.24
C ARG A 774 4.86 -14.37 9.99
N THR A 775 4.29 -15.07 10.98
CA THR A 775 2.93 -15.62 10.90
C THR A 775 1.89 -14.49 10.91
N ILE A 776 2.07 -13.49 11.77
CA ILE A 776 1.24 -12.28 11.79
C ILE A 776 1.37 -11.51 10.47
N ALA A 777 2.58 -11.41 9.92
CA ALA A 777 2.83 -10.84 8.59
C ALA A 777 2.06 -11.56 7.48
N GLY A 778 2.16 -12.89 7.43
CA GLY A 778 1.41 -13.72 6.49
C GLY A 778 -0.11 -13.54 6.65
N LEU A 779 -0.61 -13.55 7.90
CA LEU A 779 -2.02 -13.31 8.18
C LEU A 779 -2.48 -11.92 7.75
N SER A 780 -1.69 -10.87 8.00
CA SER A 780 -2.01 -9.51 7.59
C SER A 780 -2.22 -9.48 6.08
N LYS A 781 -1.25 -9.97 5.30
CA LYS A 781 -1.32 -10.01 3.83
C LYS A 781 -2.51 -10.82 3.32
N LEU A 782 -2.72 -12.04 3.83
CA LEU A 782 -3.85 -12.89 3.42
C LEU A 782 -5.21 -12.25 3.77
N ASN A 783 -5.32 -11.55 4.91
CA ASN A 783 -6.53 -10.83 5.27
C ASN A 783 -6.77 -9.62 4.34
N MET A 784 -5.73 -8.92 3.89
CA MET A 784 -5.88 -7.87 2.87
C MET A 784 -6.39 -8.46 1.56
N GLU A 785 -5.83 -9.58 1.10
CA GLU A 785 -6.27 -10.27 -0.12
C GLU A 785 -7.71 -10.78 -0.02
N ALA A 786 -8.13 -11.26 1.15
CA ALA A 786 -9.48 -11.74 1.42
C ALA A 786 -10.52 -10.61 1.62
N GLY A 787 -10.12 -9.33 1.59
CA GLY A 787 -11.01 -8.20 1.90
C GLY A 787 -11.40 -8.08 3.38
N ARG A 788 -10.66 -8.74 4.27
CA ARG A 788 -10.85 -8.73 5.73
C ARG A 788 -10.06 -7.58 6.36
N TRP A 789 -10.43 -6.35 6.01
CA TRP A 789 -9.66 -5.14 6.32
C TRP A 789 -9.38 -4.96 7.81
N ARG A 790 -10.41 -5.13 8.66
CA ARG A 790 -10.29 -5.02 10.12
C ARG A 790 -9.24 -5.98 10.69
N GLN A 791 -9.22 -7.22 10.20
CA GLN A 791 -8.26 -8.24 10.62
C GLN A 791 -6.83 -7.90 10.17
N ALA A 792 -6.66 -7.35 8.96
CA ALA A 792 -5.35 -6.90 8.47
C ALA A 792 -4.76 -5.76 9.32
N PHE A 793 -5.57 -4.75 9.66
CA PHE A 793 -5.13 -3.68 10.55
C PHE A 793 -4.86 -4.17 11.98
N ALA A 794 -5.69 -5.07 12.50
CA ALA A 794 -5.47 -5.67 13.81
C ALA A 794 -4.18 -6.48 13.87
N ALA A 795 -3.86 -7.25 12.83
CA ALA A 795 -2.60 -7.98 12.70
C ALA A 795 -1.40 -7.02 12.69
N SER A 796 -1.49 -5.93 11.94
CA SER A 796 -0.42 -4.91 11.86
C SER A 796 -0.19 -4.22 13.21
N ARG A 797 -1.27 -3.82 13.91
CA ARG A 797 -1.18 -3.29 15.29
C ARG A 797 -0.59 -4.31 16.27
N LYS A 798 -0.93 -5.60 16.13
CA LYS A 798 -0.36 -6.67 16.96
C LYS A 798 1.15 -6.80 16.72
N ALA A 799 1.60 -6.71 15.47
CA ALA A 799 3.03 -6.74 15.13
C ALA A 799 3.79 -5.53 15.71
N ASP A 800 3.20 -4.34 15.68
CA ASP A 800 3.76 -3.12 16.30
C ASP A 800 3.93 -3.28 17.82
N ALA A 801 2.96 -3.93 18.48
CA ALA A 801 3.00 -4.17 19.91
C ALA A 801 4.01 -5.27 20.32
N LEU A 802 4.11 -6.35 19.54
CA LEU A 802 4.97 -7.49 19.86
C LEU A 802 6.46 -7.20 19.67
N ALA A 803 6.82 -6.49 18.59
CA ALA A 803 8.21 -6.26 18.23
C ALA A 803 8.44 -4.84 17.69
N PRO A 804 8.39 -3.82 18.57
CA PRO A 804 8.59 -2.43 18.17
C PRO A 804 9.92 -2.23 17.44
N GLY A 805 9.88 -1.63 16.26
CA GLY A 805 11.08 -1.31 15.47
C GLY A 805 11.70 -2.48 14.68
N SER A 806 11.11 -3.68 14.73
CA SER A 806 11.53 -4.77 13.85
C SER A 806 11.33 -4.39 12.37
N ALA A 807 12.10 -5.00 11.45
CA ALA A 807 11.90 -4.77 10.02
C ALA A 807 10.49 -5.21 9.57
N ILE A 808 10.02 -6.35 10.09
CA ILE A 808 8.70 -6.92 9.80
C ILE A 808 7.58 -5.98 10.27
N SER A 809 7.64 -5.48 11.50
CA SER A 809 6.61 -4.58 12.03
C SER A 809 6.54 -3.27 11.24
N ARG A 810 7.70 -2.71 10.85
CA ARG A 810 7.75 -1.51 9.98
C ARG A 810 7.10 -1.77 8.62
N GLU A 811 7.45 -2.87 7.96
CA GLU A 811 6.86 -3.24 6.67
C GLU A 811 5.34 -3.44 6.76
N LEU A 812 4.85 -4.08 7.82
CA LEU A 812 3.42 -4.23 8.07
C LEU A 812 2.74 -2.90 8.34
N HIS A 813 3.37 -2.03 9.12
CA HIS A 813 2.86 -0.70 9.42
C HIS A 813 2.71 0.12 8.14
N ASP A 814 3.74 0.13 7.29
CA ASP A 814 3.74 0.82 6.00
C ASP A 814 2.66 0.23 5.08
N SER A 815 2.56 -1.09 4.98
CA SER A 815 1.51 -1.78 4.21
C SER A 815 0.10 -1.46 4.71
N ALA A 816 -0.08 -1.32 6.03
CA ALA A 816 -1.34 -0.92 6.63
C ALA A 816 -1.67 0.54 6.30
N GLN A 817 -0.70 1.47 6.37
CA GLN A 817 -0.91 2.86 5.94
C GLN A 817 -1.32 2.94 4.46
N ASP A 818 -0.65 2.18 3.58
CA ASP A 818 -0.98 2.12 2.16
C ASP A 818 -2.39 1.55 1.94
N LEU A 819 -2.78 0.50 2.66
CA LEU A 819 -4.14 -0.03 2.62
C LEU A 819 -5.16 1.01 3.13
N PHE A 820 -4.83 1.75 4.17
CA PHE A 820 -5.69 2.80 4.71
C PHE A 820 -5.92 3.90 3.68
N ASP A 821 -4.86 4.36 3.02
CA ASP A 821 -4.93 5.32 1.91
C ASP A 821 -5.81 4.77 0.78
N ASP A 822 -5.56 3.54 0.34
CA ASP A 822 -6.35 2.90 -0.70
C ASP A 822 -7.85 2.86 -0.36
N LEU A 823 -8.20 2.43 0.85
CA LEU A 823 -9.60 2.27 1.26
C LEU A 823 -10.34 3.60 1.37
N PHE A 824 -9.67 4.67 1.77
CA PHE A 824 -10.34 5.96 1.98
C PHE A 824 -10.17 6.94 0.81
N LEU A 825 -9.09 6.86 0.05
CA LEU A 825 -8.77 7.79 -1.04
C LEU A 825 -9.06 7.24 -2.45
N THR A 826 -9.28 5.94 -2.60
CA THR A 826 -9.55 5.33 -3.91
C THR A 826 -10.92 4.64 -3.97
N GLU A 827 -11.32 4.21 -5.17
CA GLU A 827 -12.54 3.42 -5.41
C GLU A 827 -12.53 2.05 -4.70
N LYS A 828 -11.38 1.59 -4.17
CA LYS A 828 -11.29 0.31 -3.44
C LYS A 828 -12.25 0.25 -2.25
N GLY A 829 -12.48 1.39 -1.60
CA GLY A 829 -13.46 1.52 -0.51
C GLY A 829 -14.89 1.86 -0.95
N ALA A 830 -15.19 1.94 -2.25
CA ALA A 830 -16.54 2.32 -2.72
C ALA A 830 -17.62 1.31 -2.31
N ARG A 831 -17.24 0.04 -2.13
CA ARG A 831 -18.16 -1.03 -1.65
C ARG A 831 -18.37 -1.01 -0.14
N MET A 832 -17.57 -0.23 0.61
CA MET A 832 -17.65 -0.15 2.06
C MET A 832 -18.79 0.78 2.46
N SER A 833 -19.73 0.27 3.26
CA SER A 833 -20.84 1.06 3.79
C SER A 833 -20.32 2.27 4.59
N GLY A 834 -21.12 3.34 4.70
CA GLY A 834 -20.75 4.51 5.49
C GLY A 834 -20.39 4.17 6.94
N VAL A 835 -21.15 3.22 7.53
CA VAL A 835 -20.96 2.79 8.92
C VAL A 835 -19.68 1.95 9.07
N GLU A 836 -19.42 1.04 8.14
CA GLU A 836 -18.18 0.24 8.14
C GLU A 836 -16.94 1.13 7.99
N ALA A 837 -17.01 2.13 7.10
CA ALA A 837 -15.94 3.10 6.91
C ALA A 837 -15.64 3.89 8.20
N LEU A 838 -16.69 4.31 8.92
CA LEU A 838 -16.57 5.03 10.18
C LEU A 838 -15.94 4.15 11.27
N ALA A 839 -16.44 2.93 11.43
CA ALA A 839 -15.88 1.98 12.38
C ALA A 839 -14.40 1.73 12.11
N LEU A 840 -14.05 1.45 10.85
CA LEU A 840 -12.67 1.19 10.43
C LEU A 840 -11.76 2.40 10.69
N TYR A 841 -12.21 3.60 10.35
CA TYR A 841 -11.44 4.82 10.60
C TYR A 841 -11.17 5.01 12.09
N PHE A 842 -12.20 4.95 12.95
CA PHE A 842 -12.01 5.22 14.38
C PHE A 842 -11.21 4.13 15.08
N ASP A 843 -11.36 2.88 14.68
CA ASP A 843 -10.61 1.76 15.25
C ASP A 843 -9.13 1.80 14.88
N PHE A 844 -8.78 2.39 13.73
CA PHE A 844 -7.45 2.29 13.11
C PHE A 844 -6.88 3.63 12.64
N LYS A 845 -7.36 4.76 13.18
CA LYS A 845 -6.89 6.12 12.85
C LYS A 845 -5.39 6.34 13.04
N ASP A 846 -4.72 5.47 13.79
CA ASP A 846 -3.27 5.50 14.00
C ASP A 846 -2.50 5.23 12.69
N PHE A 847 -3.14 4.58 11.69
CA PHE A 847 -2.59 4.38 10.35
C PHE A 847 -2.98 5.49 9.37
N ALA A 848 -3.70 6.53 9.81
CA ALA A 848 -4.06 7.62 8.92
C ALA A 848 -2.83 8.46 8.56
N PRO A 849 -2.61 8.78 7.27
CA PRO A 849 -1.48 9.59 6.84
C PRO A 849 -1.53 11.02 7.41
N ILE A 850 -0.36 11.58 7.67
CA ILE A 850 -0.24 12.96 8.15
C ILE A 850 -0.30 13.94 6.96
N GLY A 851 -0.85 15.14 7.19
CA GLY A 851 -0.92 16.21 6.18
C GLY A 851 -2.09 16.07 5.21
N ARG A 852 -1.89 16.53 3.96
CA ARG A 852 -2.97 16.75 2.97
C ARG A 852 -3.80 15.50 2.66
N ARG A 853 -3.17 14.32 2.62
CA ARG A 853 -3.86 13.04 2.38
C ARG A 853 -4.81 12.70 3.53
N GLY A 854 -4.34 12.76 4.78
CA GLY A 854 -5.21 12.54 5.94
C GLY A 854 -6.31 13.58 6.05
N ASP A 855 -6.00 14.82 5.66
CA ASP A 855 -7.00 15.88 5.55
C ASP A 855 -8.11 15.56 4.53
N GLU A 856 -7.78 14.89 3.42
CA GLU A 856 -8.78 14.43 2.44
C GLU A 856 -9.61 13.26 2.97
N ILE A 857 -8.99 12.30 3.67
CA ILE A 857 -9.70 11.19 4.31
C ILE A 857 -10.75 11.72 5.29
N VAL A 858 -10.38 12.70 6.12
CA VAL A 858 -11.28 13.39 7.04
C VAL A 858 -12.45 14.02 6.28
N ARG A 859 -12.22 14.67 5.14
CA ARG A 859 -13.31 15.25 4.33
C ARG A 859 -14.28 14.20 3.79
N ARG A 860 -13.76 13.09 3.26
CA ARG A 860 -14.60 11.97 2.76
C ARG A 860 -15.36 11.27 3.88
N LEU A 861 -14.77 11.23 5.08
CA LEU A 861 -15.45 10.71 6.26
C LEU A 861 -16.60 11.63 6.70
N ALA A 862 -16.40 12.95 6.66
CA ALA A 862 -17.48 13.91 6.90
C ALA A 862 -18.62 13.74 5.89
N ASP A 863 -18.31 13.48 4.61
CA ASP A 863 -19.31 13.24 3.58
C ASP A 863 -20.13 11.97 3.88
N LYS A 864 -19.48 10.88 4.28
CA LYS A 864 -20.16 9.64 4.73
C LYS A 864 -21.02 9.87 5.97
N LEU A 865 -20.58 10.72 6.91
CA LEU A 865 -21.39 11.10 8.07
C LEU A 865 -22.65 11.90 7.66
N VAL A 866 -22.54 12.79 6.68
CA VAL A 866 -23.68 13.54 6.13
C VAL A 866 -24.68 12.60 5.46
N GLU A 867 -24.21 11.63 4.68
CA GLU A 867 -25.07 10.61 4.06
C GLU A 867 -25.87 9.81 5.10
N LEU A 868 -25.25 9.54 6.26
CA LEU A 868 -25.86 8.85 7.41
C LEU A 868 -26.67 9.77 8.34
N ASP A 869 -26.92 11.02 7.95
CA ASP A 869 -27.67 12.02 8.73
C ASP A 869 -27.01 12.39 10.08
N LEU A 870 -25.71 12.14 10.22
CA LEU A 870 -24.90 12.50 11.38
C LEU A 870 -24.25 13.89 11.19
N LEU A 871 -25.08 14.90 10.94
CA LEU A 871 -24.66 16.25 10.56
C LEU A 871 -23.80 16.94 11.61
N ASP A 872 -24.13 16.77 12.90
CA ASP A 872 -23.37 17.38 13.99
C ASP A 872 -21.94 16.86 14.05
N SER A 873 -21.75 15.53 13.98
CA SER A 873 -20.43 14.90 13.97
C SER A 873 -19.63 15.24 12.73
N ALA A 874 -20.27 15.30 11.56
CA ALA A 874 -19.63 15.77 10.32
C ALA A 874 -19.12 17.21 10.47
N GLY A 875 -19.95 18.07 11.07
CA GLY A 875 -19.61 19.47 11.33
C GLY A 875 -18.44 19.61 12.30
N GLU A 876 -18.39 18.85 13.38
CA GLU A 876 -17.27 18.86 14.33
C GLU A 876 -15.95 18.40 13.71
N LEU A 877 -16.00 17.36 12.89
CA LEU A 877 -14.83 16.81 12.20
C LEU A 877 -14.20 17.86 11.26
N LEU A 878 -15.02 18.56 10.46
CA LEU A 878 -14.53 19.63 9.59
C LEU A 878 -14.15 20.89 10.36
N GLN A 879 -14.84 21.22 11.46
CA GLN A 879 -14.48 22.36 12.32
C GLN A 879 -13.06 22.20 12.87
N HIS A 880 -12.73 21.03 13.41
CA HIS A 880 -11.38 20.74 13.89
C HIS A 880 -10.33 20.95 12.78
N GLN A 881 -10.63 20.51 11.56
CA GLN A 881 -9.75 20.66 10.41
C GLN A 881 -9.54 22.14 10.02
N VAL A 882 -10.61 22.93 10.02
CA VAL A 882 -10.59 24.38 9.76
C VAL A 882 -9.82 25.15 10.81
N ASP A 883 -9.90 24.74 12.08
CA ASP A 883 -9.28 25.45 13.20
C ASP A 883 -7.80 25.12 13.36
N HIS A 884 -7.40 23.86 13.13
CA HIS A 884 -6.07 23.37 13.54
C HIS A 884 -5.18 22.88 12.39
N ARG A 885 -5.73 22.62 11.19
CA ARG A 885 -4.97 21.93 10.13
C ARG A 885 -4.83 22.70 8.82
N LEU A 886 -5.86 23.44 8.42
CA LEU A 886 -5.88 24.10 7.11
C LEU A 886 -5.56 25.59 7.19
N THR A 887 -4.92 26.11 6.14
CA THR A 887 -4.64 27.53 5.96
C THR A 887 -4.98 27.98 4.53
N GLY A 888 -5.11 29.30 4.33
CA GLY A 888 -5.32 29.90 3.02
C GLY A 888 -6.63 29.47 2.32
N PRO A 889 -6.64 29.41 0.96
CA PRO A 889 -7.83 29.04 0.20
C PRO A 889 -8.41 27.66 0.53
N ALA A 890 -7.57 26.69 0.93
CA ALA A 890 -8.02 25.37 1.35
C ALA A 890 -8.87 25.44 2.63
N ARG A 891 -8.48 26.29 3.60
CA ARG A 891 -9.27 26.55 4.82
C ARG A 891 -10.62 27.16 4.46
N ALA A 892 -10.64 28.13 3.55
CA ALA A 892 -11.87 28.82 3.14
C ALA A 892 -12.84 27.91 2.35
N SER A 893 -12.32 26.98 1.54
CA SER A 893 -13.11 25.96 0.85
C SER A 893 -13.75 24.97 1.82
N VAL A 894 -12.99 24.40 2.75
CA VAL A 894 -13.54 23.47 3.75
C VAL A 894 -14.51 24.16 4.70
N ALA A 895 -14.28 25.42 5.03
CA ALA A 895 -15.22 26.22 5.80
C ALA A 895 -16.56 26.44 5.07
N ALA A 896 -16.57 26.51 3.73
CA ALA A 896 -17.82 26.55 2.96
C ALA A 896 -18.60 25.22 3.03
N ARG A 897 -17.89 24.09 2.99
CA ARG A 897 -18.49 22.75 3.22
C ARG A 897 -19.09 22.65 4.62
N LEU A 898 -18.33 23.06 5.63
CA LEU A 898 -18.78 23.11 7.02
C LEU A 898 -20.00 24.01 7.19
N ALA A 899 -20.00 25.20 6.60
CA ALA A 899 -21.16 26.09 6.62
C ALA A 899 -22.39 25.43 5.96
N THR A 900 -22.20 24.69 4.87
CA THR A 900 -23.27 23.91 4.23
C THR A 900 -23.87 22.86 5.18
N ILE A 901 -23.02 22.10 5.89
CA ILE A 901 -23.48 21.15 6.92
C ILE A 901 -24.26 21.86 8.01
N ARG A 902 -23.76 23.00 8.51
CA ARG A 902 -24.45 23.79 9.53
C ARG A 902 -25.79 24.37 9.05
N MET A 903 -25.93 24.68 7.76
CA MET A 903 -27.22 25.07 7.19
C MET A 903 -28.21 23.91 7.14
N MET A 904 -27.74 22.70 6.79
CA MET A 904 -28.55 21.48 6.79
C MET A 904 -29.02 21.09 8.19
N ASP A 905 -28.19 21.38 9.19
CA ASP A 905 -28.40 21.13 10.62
C ASP A 905 -29.16 22.29 11.32
N GLU A 906 -29.87 23.13 10.56
CA GLU A 906 -30.66 24.28 11.05
C GLU A 906 -29.89 25.28 11.95
N LYS A 907 -28.57 25.40 11.76
CA LYS A 907 -27.67 26.28 12.52
C LYS A 907 -27.10 27.42 11.64
N PRO A 908 -27.94 28.32 11.08
CA PRO A 908 -27.49 29.37 10.17
C PRO A 908 -26.56 30.40 10.83
N LEU A 909 -26.68 30.63 12.14
CA LEU A 909 -25.75 31.50 12.88
C LEU A 909 -24.33 30.91 12.89
N GLN A 910 -24.20 29.61 13.13
CA GLN A 910 -22.90 28.93 13.13
C GLN A 910 -22.31 28.86 11.72
N ALA A 911 -23.16 28.62 10.70
CA ALA A 911 -22.73 28.70 9.30
C ALA A 911 -22.13 30.07 8.97
N LEU A 912 -22.81 31.15 9.37
CA LEU A 912 -22.33 32.52 9.18
C LEU A 912 -21.01 32.78 9.92
N GLN A 913 -20.91 32.38 11.19
CA GLN A 913 -19.69 32.51 11.99
C GLN A 913 -18.49 31.79 11.36
N VAL A 914 -18.69 30.59 10.81
CA VAL A 914 -17.64 29.83 10.11
C VAL A 914 -17.16 30.57 8.87
N ILE A 915 -18.08 31.13 8.07
CA ILE A 915 -17.73 31.93 6.90
C ILE A 915 -16.97 33.20 7.31
N ASP A 916 -17.44 33.92 8.33
CA ASP A 916 -16.81 35.17 8.79
C ASP A 916 -15.42 34.93 9.39
N ALA A 917 -15.27 33.91 10.25
CA ALA A 917 -14.00 33.58 10.90
C ALA A 917 -12.92 33.08 9.91
N THR A 918 -13.33 32.67 8.71
CA THR A 918 -12.43 32.19 7.65
C THR A 918 -12.37 33.15 6.45
N TYR A 919 -12.71 34.42 6.66
CA TYR A 919 -12.57 35.45 5.64
C TYR A 919 -11.11 35.62 5.21
N GLN A 920 -10.89 35.72 3.90
CA GLN A 920 -9.59 35.98 3.31
C GLN A 920 -9.74 36.95 2.12
N PRO A 921 -8.90 38.00 2.00
CA PRO A 921 -9.07 39.01 0.95
C PRO A 921 -8.84 38.47 -0.47
N GLU A 922 -7.87 37.56 -0.64
CA GLU A 922 -7.48 37.00 -1.94
C GLU A 922 -7.98 35.56 -2.07
N LEU A 923 -9.23 35.40 -2.51
CA LEU A 923 -9.81 34.10 -2.82
C LEU A 923 -10.06 33.98 -4.33
N PRO A 924 -9.93 32.77 -4.92
CA PRO A 924 -10.40 32.49 -6.27
C PRO A 924 -11.86 32.90 -6.44
N GLU A 925 -12.22 33.41 -7.61
CA GLU A 925 -13.53 33.99 -7.89
C GLU A 925 -14.69 33.05 -7.56
N ASP A 926 -14.60 31.79 -8.01
CA ASP A 926 -15.61 30.76 -7.75
C ASP A 926 -15.78 30.48 -6.26
N LEU A 927 -14.69 30.42 -5.49
CA LEU A 927 -14.72 30.17 -4.04
C LEU A 927 -15.30 31.37 -3.28
N ARG A 928 -14.93 32.59 -3.67
CA ARG A 928 -15.49 33.82 -3.12
C ARG A 928 -16.99 33.89 -3.37
N ARG A 929 -17.43 33.60 -4.60
CA ARG A 929 -18.86 33.57 -5.00
C ARG A 929 -19.62 32.49 -4.24
N ALA A 930 -19.11 31.27 -4.18
CA ALA A 930 -19.73 30.16 -3.44
C ALA A 930 -19.92 30.48 -1.95
N ARG A 931 -18.95 31.14 -1.32
CA ARG A 931 -19.05 31.59 0.08
C ARG A 931 -20.06 32.73 0.25
N ALA A 932 -20.13 33.67 -0.70
CA ALA A 932 -21.11 34.77 -0.68
C ALA A 932 -22.56 34.24 -0.76
N LEU A 933 -22.82 33.23 -1.58
CA LEU A 933 -24.15 32.61 -1.69
C LEU A 933 -24.57 31.91 -0.39
N ILE A 934 -23.69 31.13 0.25
CA ILE A 934 -23.96 30.50 1.55
C ILE A 934 -24.17 31.56 2.63
N ARG A 935 -23.35 32.62 2.66
CA ARG A 935 -23.49 33.76 3.57
C ARG A 935 -24.85 34.44 3.43
N ALA A 936 -25.25 34.76 2.20
CA ALA A 936 -26.52 35.42 1.93
C ALA A 936 -27.71 34.53 2.32
N ARG A 937 -27.64 33.23 2.05
CA ARG A 937 -28.66 32.28 2.51
C ARG A 937 -28.74 32.21 4.04
N ALA A 938 -27.60 32.10 4.72
CA ALA A 938 -27.56 32.09 6.19
C ALA A 938 -28.14 33.39 6.79
N LEU A 939 -27.83 34.55 6.19
CA LEU A 939 -28.39 35.84 6.59
C LEU A 939 -29.90 35.92 6.39
N SER A 940 -30.41 35.43 5.26
CA SER A 940 -31.85 35.32 5.00
C SER A 940 -32.53 34.39 6.01
N ASP A 941 -31.92 33.26 6.35
CA ASP A 941 -32.44 32.34 7.36
C ASP A 941 -32.46 32.95 8.78
N LEU A 942 -31.57 33.91 9.05
CA LEU A 942 -31.52 34.75 10.26
C LEU A 942 -32.41 36.00 10.18
N SER A 943 -33.26 36.12 9.16
CA SER A 943 -34.14 37.28 8.92
C SER A 943 -33.40 38.61 8.70
N ARG A 944 -32.14 38.57 8.25
CA ARG A 944 -31.33 39.75 7.89
C ARG A 944 -31.40 40.00 6.38
N THR A 945 -32.60 40.25 5.88
CA THR A 945 -32.92 40.31 4.44
C THR A 945 -32.08 41.32 3.67
N ASP A 946 -31.95 42.56 4.17
CA ASP A 946 -31.25 43.62 3.43
C ASP A 946 -29.75 43.32 3.29
N LEU A 947 -29.12 42.83 4.37
CA LEU A 947 -27.72 42.41 4.34
C LEU A 947 -27.51 41.18 3.44
N ALA A 948 -28.49 40.27 3.37
CA ALA A 948 -28.45 39.14 2.45
C ALA A 948 -28.47 39.58 0.98
N LEU A 949 -29.32 40.56 0.64
CA LEU A 949 -29.39 41.14 -0.71
C LEU A 949 -28.11 41.90 -1.07
N GLU A 950 -27.57 42.71 -0.15
CA GLU A 950 -26.29 43.42 -0.32
C GLU A 950 -25.14 42.45 -0.59
N THR A 951 -25.11 41.31 0.12
CA THR A 951 -24.06 40.28 -0.03
C THR A 951 -23.98 39.70 -1.46
N ILE A 952 -25.10 39.67 -2.20
CA ILE A 952 -25.17 39.12 -3.57
C ILE A 952 -25.44 40.19 -4.62
N GLU A 953 -25.33 41.46 -4.29
CA GLU A 953 -25.65 42.57 -5.21
C GLU A 953 -24.74 42.57 -6.44
N ALA A 954 -23.44 42.32 -6.24
CA ALA A 954 -22.45 42.24 -7.30
C ALA A 954 -22.44 40.90 -8.06
N GLU A 955 -23.22 39.91 -7.61
CA GLU A 955 -23.26 38.57 -8.20
C GLU A 955 -24.40 38.47 -9.23
N THR A 956 -24.12 37.81 -10.35
CA THR A 956 -25.10 37.61 -11.45
C THR A 956 -25.22 36.13 -11.82
N GLY A 957 -26.35 35.73 -12.40
CA GLY A 957 -26.61 34.37 -12.87
C GLY A 957 -27.91 33.77 -12.35
N ALA A 958 -28.42 32.73 -13.02
CA ALA A 958 -29.72 32.14 -12.71
C ALA A 958 -29.83 31.57 -11.28
N ASP A 959 -28.71 31.06 -10.72
CA ASP A 959 -28.60 30.62 -9.33
C ASP A 959 -28.73 31.77 -8.33
N VAL A 960 -28.17 32.94 -8.67
CA VAL A 960 -28.25 34.17 -7.85
C VAL A 960 -29.64 34.77 -7.90
N GLU A 961 -30.26 34.83 -9.08
CA GLU A 961 -31.64 35.34 -9.22
C GLU A 961 -32.63 34.48 -8.42
N ARG A 962 -32.46 33.15 -8.45
CA ARG A 962 -33.27 32.25 -7.63
C ARG A 962 -33.05 32.49 -6.13
N LEU A 963 -31.80 32.60 -5.69
CA LEU A 963 -31.49 32.93 -4.30
C LEU A 963 -32.06 34.30 -3.89
N ARG A 964 -32.01 35.31 -4.78
CA ARG A 964 -32.58 36.63 -4.55
C ARG A 964 -34.10 36.55 -4.36
N ALA A 965 -34.79 35.80 -5.21
CA ALA A 965 -36.23 35.55 -5.06
C ALA A 965 -36.56 34.85 -3.73
N ASP A 966 -35.77 33.83 -3.35
CA ASP A 966 -35.93 33.11 -2.09
C ASP A 966 -35.64 34.01 -0.86
N ILE A 967 -34.65 34.90 -0.93
CA ILE A 967 -34.34 35.89 0.12
C ILE A 967 -35.53 36.83 0.29
N LEU A 968 -36.06 37.40 -0.79
CA LEU A 968 -37.23 38.29 -0.77
C LEU A 968 -38.47 37.58 -0.21
N TRP A 969 -38.68 36.32 -0.61
CA TRP A 969 -39.75 35.47 -0.09
C TRP A 969 -39.62 35.26 1.42
N SER A 970 -38.44 34.85 1.90
CA SER A 970 -38.18 34.64 3.33
C SER A 970 -38.33 35.91 4.16
N GLY A 971 -37.94 37.05 3.60
CA GLY A 971 -38.06 38.38 4.20
C GLY A 971 -39.48 38.96 4.17
N ARG A 972 -40.47 38.21 3.65
CA ARG A 972 -41.87 38.63 3.48
C ARG A 972 -42.03 39.86 2.58
N ARG A 973 -41.09 40.12 1.67
CA ARG A 973 -41.17 41.16 0.63
C ARG A 973 -41.92 40.62 -0.58
N TRP A 974 -43.18 40.25 -0.35
CA TRP A 974 -43.99 39.44 -1.28
C TRP A 974 -44.12 40.05 -2.69
N ARG A 975 -44.28 41.36 -2.78
CA ARG A 975 -44.38 42.05 -4.09
C ARG A 975 -43.13 41.80 -4.93
N GLU A 976 -41.96 42.07 -4.35
CA GLU A 976 -40.66 41.96 -5.01
C GLU A 976 -40.30 40.50 -5.27
N ALA A 977 -40.63 39.59 -4.35
CA ALA A 977 -40.47 38.16 -4.56
C ALA A 977 -41.30 37.69 -5.78
N GLY A 978 -42.54 38.18 -5.91
CA GLY A 978 -43.40 37.89 -7.05
C GLY A 978 -42.84 38.39 -8.38
N GLU A 979 -42.30 39.61 -8.38
CA GLU A 979 -41.61 40.21 -9.53
C GLU A 979 -40.35 39.43 -9.90
N ALA A 980 -39.55 38.98 -8.92
CA ALA A 980 -38.35 38.19 -9.14
C ALA A 980 -38.66 36.81 -9.75
N HIS A 981 -39.65 36.09 -9.20
CA HIS A 981 -40.08 34.80 -9.77
C HIS A 981 -40.71 34.96 -11.17
N GLU A 982 -41.50 36.02 -11.43
CA GLU A 982 -42.02 36.28 -12.79
C GLU A 982 -40.87 36.58 -13.76
N ALA A 983 -39.87 37.36 -13.34
CA ALA A 983 -38.73 37.72 -14.18
C ALA A 983 -37.88 36.51 -14.59
N MET A 984 -37.70 35.52 -13.69
CA MET A 984 -36.98 34.28 -13.98
C MET A 984 -37.63 33.45 -15.10
N VAL A 985 -38.95 33.50 -15.21
CA VAL A 985 -39.72 32.80 -16.25
C VAL A 985 -39.71 33.57 -17.58
N GLY A 986 -39.59 34.91 -17.50
CA GLY A 986 -39.39 35.78 -18.65
C GLY A 986 -40.50 35.68 -19.70
N GLU A 987 -40.12 35.52 -20.97
CA GLU A 987 -41.04 35.45 -22.12
C GLU A 987 -41.45 34.01 -22.47
N ALA A 988 -41.32 33.06 -21.54
CA ALA A 988 -41.64 31.64 -21.78
C ALA A 988 -43.09 31.42 -22.28
N TRP A 989 -44.02 32.29 -21.90
CA TRP A 989 -45.41 32.26 -22.38
C TRP A 989 -45.57 32.50 -23.89
N ARG A 990 -44.58 33.11 -24.56
CA ARG A 990 -44.58 33.28 -26.03
C ARG A 990 -44.00 32.08 -26.75
N LEU A 991 -43.30 31.20 -26.04
CA LEU A 991 -42.69 30.02 -26.62
C LEU A 991 -43.79 28.98 -26.82
N ARG A 992 -43.94 28.45 -28.04
CA ARG A 992 -44.86 27.34 -28.35
C ARG A 992 -44.34 25.99 -27.83
N LYS A 993 -43.77 25.97 -26.61
CA LYS A 993 -43.24 24.79 -25.94
C LYS A 993 -43.91 24.65 -24.56
N PRO A 994 -44.18 23.43 -24.09
CA PRO A 994 -44.68 23.21 -22.74
C PRO A 994 -43.72 23.77 -21.67
N LEU A 995 -44.29 24.31 -20.59
CA LEU A 995 -43.53 24.81 -19.43
C LEU A 995 -42.92 23.65 -18.64
N ASP A 996 -41.63 23.74 -18.33
CA ASP A 996 -40.97 22.78 -17.44
C ASP A 996 -41.42 22.95 -15.98
N ASP A 997 -41.14 21.93 -15.15
CA ASP A 997 -41.59 21.89 -13.75
C ASP A 997 -41.09 23.09 -12.93
N ALA A 998 -39.88 23.58 -13.23
CA ALA A 998 -39.29 24.71 -12.53
C ALA A 998 -40.01 26.01 -12.87
N MET A 999 -40.27 26.27 -14.16
CA MET A 999 -41.04 27.42 -14.63
C MET A 999 -42.45 27.42 -14.05
N ARG A 1000 -43.11 26.26 -14.00
CA ARG A 1000 -44.44 26.16 -13.39
C ARG A 1000 -44.42 26.49 -11.90
N SER A 1001 -43.42 25.98 -11.17
CA SER A 1001 -43.24 26.30 -9.75
C SER A 1001 -42.99 27.80 -9.53
N ASP A 1002 -42.15 28.43 -10.34
CA ASP A 1002 -41.86 29.88 -10.26
C ASP A 1002 -43.11 30.73 -10.58
N ILE A 1003 -43.92 30.34 -11.57
CA ILE A 1003 -45.21 31.00 -11.86
C ILE A 1003 -46.17 30.88 -10.67
N ILE A 1004 -46.28 29.69 -10.06
CA ILE A 1004 -47.13 29.47 -8.89
C ILE A 1004 -46.66 30.31 -7.71
N ARG A 1005 -45.35 30.36 -7.43
CA ARG A 1005 -44.77 31.22 -6.38
C ARG A 1005 -45.03 32.69 -6.65
N SER A 1006 -44.89 33.14 -7.90
CA SER A 1006 -45.23 34.52 -8.29
C SER A 1006 -46.70 34.85 -8.02
N ALA A 1007 -47.62 33.95 -8.39
CA ALA A 1007 -49.05 34.13 -8.13
C ALA A 1007 -49.37 34.20 -6.63
N ILE A 1008 -48.75 33.35 -5.81
CA ILE A 1008 -48.91 33.38 -4.35
C ILE A 1008 -48.36 34.70 -3.80
N ALA A 1009 -47.18 35.13 -4.22
CA ALA A 1009 -46.54 36.35 -3.73
C ALA A 1009 -47.36 37.60 -4.06
N TYR A 1010 -47.87 37.73 -5.29
CA TYR A 1010 -48.77 38.82 -5.68
C TYR A 1010 -50.10 38.80 -4.93
N GLY A 1011 -50.63 37.61 -4.65
CA GLY A 1011 -51.77 37.46 -3.76
C GLY A 1011 -51.46 38.00 -2.36
N LEU A 1012 -50.38 37.54 -1.74
CA LEU A 1012 -49.97 37.96 -0.39
C LEU A 1012 -49.64 39.46 -0.29
N SER A 1013 -49.18 40.09 -1.38
CA SER A 1013 -48.90 41.53 -1.43
C SER A 1013 -50.10 42.40 -1.84
N ASN A 1014 -51.27 41.82 -2.12
CA ASN A 1014 -52.42 42.51 -2.73
C ASN A 1014 -52.07 43.26 -4.04
N GLU A 1015 -51.16 42.73 -4.85
CA GLU A 1015 -50.78 43.33 -6.13
C GLU A 1015 -51.69 42.80 -7.26
N SER A 1016 -52.87 43.40 -7.40
CA SER A 1016 -53.89 42.93 -8.36
C SER A 1016 -53.43 43.06 -9.81
N LEU A 1017 -52.73 44.14 -10.16
CA LEU A 1017 -52.23 44.38 -11.52
C LEU A 1017 -51.20 43.33 -11.94
N GLY A 1018 -50.27 42.97 -11.04
CA GLY A 1018 -49.29 41.91 -11.26
C GLY A 1018 -49.95 40.55 -11.47
N LEU A 1019 -50.95 40.23 -10.67
CA LEU A 1019 -51.69 38.97 -10.73
C LEU A 1019 -52.57 38.85 -11.99
N GLU A 1020 -53.22 39.94 -12.41
CA GLU A 1020 -53.94 40.01 -13.68
C GLU A 1020 -53.01 39.86 -14.89
N ARG A 1021 -51.84 40.51 -14.86
CA ARG A 1021 -50.81 40.37 -15.89
C ARG A 1021 -50.28 38.94 -15.96
N LEU A 1022 -49.96 38.34 -14.82
CA LEU A 1022 -49.45 36.98 -14.73
C LEU A 1022 -50.48 35.99 -15.29
N ARG A 1023 -51.76 36.16 -14.95
CA ARG A 1023 -52.87 35.40 -15.52
C ARG A 1023 -52.98 35.57 -17.03
N ALA A 1024 -52.92 36.81 -17.54
CA ALA A 1024 -53.02 37.09 -18.97
C ALA A 1024 -51.89 36.44 -19.79
N LYS A 1025 -50.67 36.41 -19.25
CA LYS A 1025 -49.51 35.79 -19.91
C LYS A 1025 -49.57 34.26 -19.84
N PHE A 1026 -49.82 33.69 -18.67
CA PHE A 1026 -49.55 32.27 -18.40
C PHE A 1026 -50.79 31.37 -18.29
N ALA A 1027 -52.02 31.89 -18.40
CA ALA A 1027 -53.22 31.05 -18.31
C ALA A 1027 -53.29 29.96 -19.38
N GLU A 1028 -52.96 30.28 -20.64
CA GLU A 1028 -52.95 29.30 -21.74
C GLU A 1028 -51.77 28.30 -21.59
N PRO A 1029 -50.50 28.74 -21.42
CA PRO A 1029 -49.38 27.82 -21.17
C PRO A 1029 -49.55 26.91 -19.94
N MET A 1030 -50.17 27.40 -18.87
CA MET A 1030 -50.42 26.61 -17.66
C MET A 1030 -51.62 25.67 -17.79
N ALA A 1031 -52.57 25.94 -18.70
CA ALA A 1031 -53.77 25.11 -18.88
C ALA A 1031 -53.43 23.68 -19.36
N GLU A 1032 -52.33 23.53 -20.09
CA GLU A 1032 -51.83 22.22 -20.56
C GLU A 1032 -50.99 21.48 -19.50
N SER A 1033 -50.81 22.05 -18.30
CA SER A 1033 -49.96 21.51 -17.25
C SER A 1033 -50.71 20.82 -16.11
N ALA A 1034 -49.99 20.01 -15.32
CA ALA A 1034 -50.52 19.41 -14.10
C ALA A 1034 -50.97 20.45 -13.06
N ASP A 1035 -50.41 21.67 -13.12
CA ASP A 1035 -50.65 22.76 -12.15
C ASP A 1035 -51.79 23.71 -12.58
N ALA A 1036 -52.49 23.41 -13.69
CA ALA A 1036 -53.54 24.26 -14.26
C ALA A 1036 -54.62 24.68 -13.24
N ARG A 1037 -55.11 23.71 -12.46
CA ARG A 1037 -56.14 23.95 -11.43
C ARG A 1037 -55.63 24.85 -10.31
N THR A 1038 -54.41 24.60 -9.85
CA THR A 1038 -53.75 25.37 -8.79
C THR A 1038 -53.55 26.82 -9.25
N PHE A 1039 -53.03 27.03 -10.47
CA PHE A 1039 -52.83 28.37 -11.03
C PHE A 1039 -54.14 29.14 -11.24
N ALA A 1040 -55.18 28.48 -11.76
CA ALA A 1040 -56.48 29.11 -11.96
C ALA A 1040 -57.12 29.54 -10.63
N LEU A 1041 -56.92 28.79 -9.55
CA LEU A 1041 -57.40 29.12 -8.21
C LEU A 1041 -56.61 30.30 -7.60
N LEU A 1042 -55.28 30.29 -7.70
CA LEU A 1042 -54.41 31.34 -7.14
C LEU A 1042 -54.61 32.69 -7.84
N THR A 1043 -54.99 32.68 -9.13
CA THR A 1043 -55.15 33.89 -9.94
C THR A 1043 -56.60 34.42 -10.01
N GLN A 1044 -57.50 33.93 -9.16
CA GLN A 1044 -58.87 34.45 -9.08
C GLN A 1044 -58.95 35.78 -8.31
N PRO A 1045 -59.91 36.66 -8.65
CA PRO A 1045 -60.22 37.83 -7.84
C PRO A 1045 -60.52 37.40 -6.39
N ASN A 1046 -59.87 38.02 -5.40
CA ASN A 1046 -60.00 37.71 -3.97
C ASN A 1046 -59.56 36.29 -3.54
N ALA A 1047 -58.74 35.58 -4.34
CA ALA A 1047 -58.24 34.23 -4.02
C ALA A 1047 -57.60 34.12 -2.62
N VAL A 1048 -56.92 35.17 -2.15
CA VAL A 1048 -56.22 35.25 -0.85
C VAL A 1048 -57.13 34.97 0.35
N ARG A 1049 -58.44 35.23 0.22
CA ARG A 1049 -59.43 34.98 1.29
C ARG A 1049 -59.91 33.53 1.35
N SER A 1050 -59.57 32.71 0.35
CA SER A 1050 -59.98 31.31 0.29
C SER A 1050 -59.12 30.43 1.19
N GLN A 1051 -59.73 29.38 1.75
CA GLN A 1051 -59.01 28.36 2.51
C GLN A 1051 -57.95 27.65 1.66
N ALA A 1052 -58.30 27.35 0.41
CA ALA A 1052 -57.42 26.66 -0.52
C ALA A 1052 -56.17 27.49 -0.88
N PHE A 1053 -56.26 28.82 -0.98
CA PHE A 1053 -55.07 29.66 -1.14
C PHE A 1053 -54.12 29.55 0.05
N ARG A 1054 -54.65 29.59 1.29
CA ARG A 1054 -53.83 29.46 2.50
C ARG A 1054 -53.11 28.11 2.56
N GLU A 1055 -53.79 27.03 2.19
CA GLU A 1055 -53.20 25.69 2.14
C GLU A 1055 -52.08 25.58 1.10
N ILE A 1056 -52.28 26.16 -0.10
CA ILE A 1056 -51.25 26.17 -1.16
C ILE A 1056 -50.07 27.06 -0.77
N ALA A 1057 -50.33 28.24 -0.20
CA ALA A 1057 -49.30 29.15 0.28
C ALA A 1057 -48.48 28.55 1.44
N GLN A 1058 -49.12 27.76 2.32
CA GLN A 1058 -48.42 27.05 3.40
C GLN A 1058 -47.50 25.95 2.91
N ARG A 1059 -47.80 25.28 1.77
CA ARG A 1059 -46.91 24.27 1.19
C ARG A 1059 -45.61 24.86 0.63
N ALA A 1060 -45.61 26.13 0.22
CA ALA A 1060 -44.41 26.85 -0.23
C ALA A 1060 -43.51 27.26 0.97
N THR A 1061 -42.99 26.26 1.70
CA THR A 1061 -42.24 26.43 2.94
C THR A 1061 -40.77 26.79 2.74
N LYS A 1062 -40.13 27.30 3.81
CA LYS A 1062 -38.70 27.61 3.86
C LYS A 1062 -37.81 26.37 3.59
N ALA A 1063 -38.24 25.17 4.00
CA ALA A 1063 -37.45 23.94 3.88
C ALA A 1063 -37.22 23.53 2.41
N GLU A 1064 -38.26 23.61 1.57
CA GLU A 1064 -38.15 23.31 0.14
C GLU A 1064 -37.19 24.26 -0.59
N THR A 1065 -37.18 25.55 -0.23
CA THR A 1065 -36.26 26.52 -0.83
C THR A 1065 -34.80 26.25 -0.46
N LEU A 1066 -34.53 25.79 0.78
CA LEU A 1066 -33.17 25.42 1.19
C LEU A 1066 -32.68 24.19 0.43
N GLN A 1067 -33.50 23.15 0.32
CA GLN A 1067 -33.13 21.94 -0.44
C GLN A 1067 -32.86 22.25 -1.91
N ALA A 1068 -33.72 23.05 -2.54
CA ALA A 1068 -33.55 23.48 -3.93
C ALA A 1068 -32.25 24.29 -4.12
N PHE A 1069 -31.98 25.23 -3.20
CA PHE A 1069 -30.73 26.00 -3.19
C PHE A 1069 -29.51 25.09 -3.04
N LEU A 1070 -29.49 24.18 -2.05
CA LEU A 1070 -28.37 23.28 -1.80
C LEU A 1070 -28.14 22.30 -2.95
N LYS A 1071 -29.20 21.86 -3.63
CA LYS A 1071 -29.11 21.01 -4.82
C LYS A 1071 -28.41 21.73 -5.97
N GLU A 1072 -28.79 22.97 -6.26
CA GLU A 1072 -28.15 23.77 -7.31
C GLU A 1072 -26.73 24.19 -6.92
N TYR A 1073 -26.52 24.52 -5.63
CA TYR A 1073 -25.22 24.83 -5.07
C TYR A 1073 -24.24 23.66 -5.24
N ARG A 1074 -24.66 22.44 -4.88
CA ARG A 1074 -23.86 21.22 -5.06
C ARG A 1074 -23.51 20.95 -6.53
N LYS A 1075 -24.48 21.14 -7.42
CA LYS A 1075 -24.28 20.96 -8.87
C LYS A 1075 -23.23 21.91 -9.42
N ARG A 1076 -23.18 23.16 -8.92
CA ARG A 1076 -22.25 24.19 -9.41
C ARG A 1076 -20.91 24.20 -8.69
N TYR A 1077 -20.87 23.80 -7.42
CA TYR A 1077 -19.70 23.86 -6.56
C TYR A 1077 -19.45 22.52 -5.85
N PRO A 1078 -19.16 21.43 -6.59
CA PRO A 1078 -19.01 20.09 -6.01
C PRO A 1078 -17.95 20.05 -4.90
N GLU A 1079 -16.79 20.68 -5.13
CA GLU A 1079 -15.66 20.73 -4.18
C GLU A 1079 -15.95 21.49 -2.87
N MET A 1080 -16.94 22.39 -2.87
CA MET A 1080 -17.31 23.23 -1.72
C MET A 1080 -18.63 22.80 -1.08
N SER A 1081 -19.20 21.70 -1.57
CA SER A 1081 -20.48 21.16 -1.13
C SER A 1081 -20.30 19.80 -0.44
N VAL A 1082 -21.40 19.32 0.15
CA VAL A 1082 -21.50 18.01 0.81
C VAL A 1082 -22.65 17.19 0.20
N PRO A 1083 -22.62 15.85 0.28
CA PRO A 1083 -23.68 15.00 -0.24
C PRO A 1083 -25.04 15.27 0.41
N GLN A 1084 -26.10 14.64 -0.13
CA GLN A 1084 -27.45 14.76 0.44
C GLN A 1084 -27.65 13.68 1.52
N PRO A 1085 -28.33 13.99 2.65
CA PRO A 1085 -28.65 12.98 3.65
C PRO A 1085 -29.63 11.94 3.11
N ALA A 1086 -29.49 10.68 3.51
CA ALA A 1086 -30.32 9.57 3.02
C ALA A 1086 -31.83 9.77 3.26
N ASN A 1087 -32.21 10.46 4.35
CA ASN A 1087 -33.61 10.64 4.74
C ASN A 1087 -34.36 11.74 3.94
N ALA A 1088 -33.66 12.60 3.20
CA ALA A 1088 -34.29 13.71 2.47
C ALA A 1088 -35.07 13.28 1.21
N GLY A 1089 -34.92 12.02 0.76
CA GLY A 1089 -35.65 11.48 -0.38
C GLY A 1089 -36.96 10.75 -0.01
N GLY A 1090 -37.15 10.36 1.26
CA GLY A 1090 -38.29 9.56 1.71
C GLY A 1090 -39.62 10.32 1.68
N GLU A 1091 -39.61 11.60 2.06
CA GLU A 1091 -40.83 12.43 2.06
C GLU A 1091 -41.39 12.67 0.64
N GLN A 1092 -40.57 12.54 -0.42
CA GLN A 1092 -41.05 12.68 -1.80
C GLN A 1092 -41.70 11.40 -2.35
N ALA A 1093 -41.37 10.22 -1.81
CA ALA A 1093 -41.95 8.95 -2.25
C ALA A 1093 -43.36 8.72 -1.67
N GLU A 1094 -43.62 9.17 -0.44
CA GLU A 1094 -44.96 9.10 0.16
C GLU A 1094 -45.95 10.10 -0.47
N ALA A 1095 -45.47 11.22 -1.02
CA ALA A 1095 -46.31 12.20 -1.70
C ALA A 1095 -46.72 11.81 -3.14
N GLN A 1096 -46.09 10.80 -3.75
CA GLN A 1096 -46.42 10.31 -5.10
C GLN A 1096 -47.19 8.98 -5.13
N GLY A 1097 -47.40 8.35 -3.97
CA GLY A 1097 -48.24 7.16 -3.81
C GLY A 1097 -49.74 7.50 -3.79
N GLY A 1098 -50.27 8.09 -4.87
CA GLY A 1098 -51.71 8.26 -5.04
C GLY A 1098 -52.42 6.91 -5.17
N GLU A 1099 -53.46 6.70 -4.36
CA GLU A 1099 -54.34 5.52 -4.36
C GLU A 1099 -54.70 5.05 -5.78
N PRO A 1100 -54.61 3.74 -6.10
CA PRO A 1100 -55.22 3.23 -7.31
C PRO A 1100 -56.74 3.32 -7.19
N SER A 1101 -57.36 4.08 -8.09
CA SER A 1101 -58.82 4.14 -8.24
C SER A 1101 -59.42 2.73 -8.42
N PRO A 1102 -60.51 2.38 -7.73
CA PRO A 1102 -61.17 1.10 -7.92
C PRO A 1102 -61.80 1.05 -9.32
N LYS A 1103 -61.40 0.06 -10.12
CA LYS A 1103 -62.02 -0.21 -11.43
C LYS A 1103 -63.43 -0.78 -11.24
N GLY A 1104 -64.39 -0.17 -11.93
CA GLY A 1104 -65.60 -0.85 -12.41
C GLY A 1104 -65.33 -1.64 -13.68
#